data_AF-A0A364NDA5-F1
#
_entry.id   AF-A0A364NDA5-F1
#
_cell.length_a   1.000
_cell.length_b   1.000
_cell.length_c   1.000
_cell.angle_alpha   90.00
_cell.angle_beta   90.00
_cell.angle_gamma   90.00
#
_symmetry.space_group_name_H-M   'P 1'
#
loop_
_entity.id
_entity.type
_entity.pdbx_description
1 polymer ?
#
loop_
_entity_poly.entity_id
_entity_poly.type
_entity_poly.pdbx_seq_one_letter_code
_entity_poly.pdbx_strand_id
1 'polypeptide(L)'
;MTTFSSSTLTRNINTKSSRTMASTPSIRQFSACLRCVRPLPGANGTRRLLSTSAAAREEVQTQAPNATRPPPPSNPPQGAAQNAAPQHVPEYMQKWGTLDPQMVENKKQERRLLRREHVQPVGSRRRRAVLRRSTMQKTPEIPFEQLPYQCFQEARKFLLEDRQEKLKEIETQQTRIQHLMAQDPSVSGGPAAKEHRLRSMRQHLNDLIILADINDPVVKRKFEDGQGDMNKPIYRYLADKKWRQYKRLVLEQRITQLAIVPDLLPSLDLAADIDLGFGRKAVAPGDFVDSSISEKMPRLNVQTFTPGDKLVTVVVVDADVPVQETDSFTYRCHLIASNIPISPSNTSIPLQRIAQEDQKLEDPSAKKIALPWIAPWAHRGAPYHRLGIFVFEQNAGQALDVTKFSKTKRMGFNLRSFADSNKLSAITATLFRTKWDEGMAGVMERAGLKNQIDVEFKRKKVEPLPYKRRTERMSWLRLSILVACVVPSLLSPPMAQNAFSSTQSFLPSQQQAALALAVIRNKPAGVQVRGQTTLKYVLQLRAQIKRGLDPVHRGDASCYVDQVAYWKERCSRAETECDRLRNVNAKLERSNQLLSNLSSTTLGSEGGTCTPAASPTRSGKRPRQTRKRAQNPIAAAQETVDNDLDFLESLGGDGTGLTEALYVVHLLCRSTDPDTHMLCSNLVRSASSLGKVILFAAQNYEPLSRQGRKALGATSLDKDKSDFASMLSVCARAFMSILVGADKLSKAKDDTRLASLIVCELANMFKMALDAIEISAQLTAQSVLSQPPVPTKNKTRAATPVVKESSPARAIAHLLISFLGLLDKTDAMHQKVFDGFVFILFERVGKQLYYSTFGQHRSESVESNILSPPQSDDPVDMVKRSRQTLATRLEAKALVLILERAMGLAPNHMSSQALRTNQASNRASRTLSLRNIATTSRARLSPLAKDRLQRTLVACMYGTDQDDEFLDVLTKPMPHMRLGSMQNVASVENEDVEAWYKGEVWRLVGWDILAREDGW
;
A
#
# COMPACT_ATOMS: atom_id res chain seq x y z
N MET A 1 22.40 43.68 -49.74
CA MET A 1 22.77 45.09 -49.96
C MET A 1 21.73 45.94 -49.25
N THR A 2 22.03 46.53 -48.08
CA THR A 2 22.77 47.79 -47.89
C THR A 2 21.98 48.98 -48.46
N THR A 3 21.20 49.66 -47.61
CA THR A 3 21.50 50.98 -46.99
C THR A 3 21.09 52.16 -47.88
N PHE A 4 20.63 53.32 -47.43
CA PHE A 4 20.07 53.91 -46.19
C PHE A 4 20.07 55.44 -46.49
N SER A 5 19.41 56.26 -45.67
CA SER A 5 19.47 57.74 -45.72
C SER A 5 18.75 58.39 -46.93
N SER A 6 18.34 59.67 -46.88
CA SER A 6 18.57 60.68 -45.83
C SER A 6 17.37 61.58 -45.52
N SER A 7 17.48 62.21 -44.35
CA SER A 7 16.99 63.51 -43.82
C SER A 7 16.35 64.56 -44.78
N THR A 8 15.74 65.68 -44.33
CA THR A 8 16.03 66.56 -43.16
C THR A 8 14.95 67.63 -42.94
N LEU A 9 14.55 67.92 -41.67
CA LEU A 9 14.06 69.23 -41.13
C LEU A 9 12.85 69.96 -41.82
N THR A 10 12.13 70.97 -41.28
CA THR A 10 12.21 71.78 -40.02
C THR A 10 10.82 72.40 -39.66
N ARG A 11 10.58 72.67 -38.35
CA ARG A 11 9.79 73.82 -37.76
C ARG A 11 8.26 73.98 -38.09
N ASN A 12 7.41 74.62 -37.25
CA ASN A 12 7.34 74.77 -35.78
C ASN A 12 5.97 75.42 -35.33
N ILE A 13 5.71 75.50 -34.01
CA ILE A 13 4.83 76.46 -33.28
C ILE A 13 3.30 76.20 -33.19
N ASN A 14 2.85 75.82 -31.98
CA ASN A 14 1.60 76.17 -31.24
C ASN A 14 0.17 75.87 -31.80
N THR A 15 -0.88 75.65 -30.99
CA THR A 15 -1.08 75.85 -29.53
C THR A 15 -2.07 74.86 -28.87
N LYS A 16 -1.88 74.60 -27.56
CA LYS A 16 -2.88 74.33 -26.48
C LYS A 16 -3.94 73.20 -26.59
N SER A 17 -3.67 72.14 -25.80
CA SER A 17 -4.52 71.64 -24.68
C SER A 17 -5.87 70.92 -24.90
N SER A 18 -5.90 69.61 -24.57
CA SER A 18 -6.86 69.04 -23.59
C SER A 18 -6.36 67.68 -23.03
N ARG A 19 -7.07 67.10 -22.05
CA ARG A 19 -6.54 66.10 -21.08
C ARG A 19 -6.53 64.63 -21.55
N THR A 20 -5.65 63.86 -20.93
CA THR A 20 -5.41 62.42 -21.12
C THR A 20 -6.43 61.51 -20.41
N MET A 21 -6.66 60.34 -21.00
CA MET A 21 -7.06 59.10 -20.32
C MET A 21 -6.00 58.04 -20.64
N ALA A 22 -5.41 57.41 -19.62
CA ALA A 22 -4.24 56.54 -19.79
C ALA A 22 -4.61 55.06 -20.05
N SER A 23 -3.87 54.42 -20.96
CA SER A 23 -4.07 53.02 -21.34
C SER A 23 -3.45 52.03 -20.34
N THR A 24 -4.06 50.84 -20.21
CA THR A 24 -3.50 49.74 -19.41
C THR A 24 -2.35 49.04 -20.16
N PRO A 25 -1.21 48.76 -19.51
CA PRO A 25 -0.03 48.22 -20.17
C PRO A 25 -0.14 46.73 -20.56
N SER A 26 0.66 46.34 -21.55
CA SER A 26 0.66 45.00 -22.17
C SER A 26 1.20 43.88 -21.26
N ILE A 27 0.77 42.65 -21.58
CA ILE A 27 1.17 41.41 -20.89
C ILE A 27 2.62 41.05 -21.23
N ARG A 28 3.46 40.87 -20.20
CA ARG A 28 4.79 40.24 -20.37
C ARG A 28 4.67 38.71 -20.31
N GLN A 29 5.42 38.04 -21.18
CA GLN A 29 5.62 36.59 -21.14
C GLN A 29 6.44 36.21 -19.90
N PHE A 30 6.11 35.08 -19.27
CA PHE A 30 6.84 34.57 -18.10
C PHE A 30 8.00 33.65 -18.51
N SER A 31 9.17 34.26 -18.77
CA SER A 31 10.45 33.58 -18.56
C SER A 31 10.85 33.70 -17.07
N ALA A 32 11.65 32.75 -16.59
CA ALA A 32 11.98 32.65 -15.17
C ALA A 32 13.03 33.67 -14.71
N CYS A 33 12.89 34.19 -13.49
CA CYS A 33 13.98 34.82 -12.76
C CYS A 33 13.85 34.51 -11.25
N LEU A 34 14.97 34.24 -10.59
CA LEU A 34 15.08 33.89 -9.17
C LEU A 34 15.84 34.98 -8.39
N ARG A 35 15.69 34.97 -7.06
CA ARG A 35 16.29 35.87 -6.05
C ARG A 35 15.75 37.31 -6.02
N CYS A 36 14.86 37.57 -5.06
CA CYS A 36 14.95 38.75 -4.18
C CYS A 36 13.93 38.63 -3.01
N VAL A 37 14.41 38.31 -1.80
CA VAL A 37 13.60 38.33 -0.56
C VAL A 37 14.48 38.79 0.60
N ARG A 38 14.02 39.78 1.39
CA ARG A 38 14.56 40.11 2.72
C ARG A 38 13.63 39.51 3.80
N PRO A 39 14.15 39.09 4.97
CA PRO A 39 13.37 38.40 6.00
C PRO A 39 12.74 39.35 7.04
N LEU A 40 11.76 38.83 7.79
CA LEU A 40 11.25 39.17 9.16
C LEU A 40 9.71 38.94 9.23
N PRO A 41 9.10 38.77 10.42
CA PRO A 41 9.24 37.61 11.31
C PRO A 41 7.91 36.83 11.45
N GLY A 42 7.93 35.72 12.20
CA GLY A 42 6.89 34.69 12.12
C GLY A 42 5.61 34.87 12.97
N ALA A 43 4.56 34.17 12.55
CA ALA A 43 3.44 33.70 13.37
C ALA A 43 2.83 32.44 12.74
N ASN A 44 2.17 31.60 13.54
CA ASN A 44 1.72 30.23 13.23
C ASN A 44 0.98 30.06 11.87
N GLY A 45 1.34 29.00 11.11
CA GLY A 45 0.70 28.69 9.82
C GLY A 45 0.76 27.21 9.45
N THR A 46 -0.36 26.50 9.64
CA THR A 46 -0.55 25.10 9.22
C THR A 46 -0.29 24.89 7.73
N ARG A 47 0.54 23.89 7.36
CA ARG A 47 0.75 23.47 5.97
C ARG A 47 -0.55 22.93 5.38
N ARG A 48 -0.96 23.46 4.21
CA ARG A 48 -2.06 22.89 3.42
C ARG A 48 -1.52 21.88 2.41
N LEU A 49 -1.85 20.61 2.61
CA LEU A 49 -1.77 19.60 1.55
C LEU A 49 -2.92 19.77 0.53
N LEU A 50 -2.83 19.06 -0.59
CA LEU A 50 -3.73 19.21 -1.74
C LEU A 50 -5.11 18.56 -1.52
N SER A 51 -5.94 19.19 -0.69
CA SER A 51 -7.34 18.77 -0.49
C SER A 51 -8.13 18.74 -1.80
N THR A 52 -8.55 17.55 -2.19
CA THR A 52 -9.63 17.25 -3.12
C THR A 52 -10.94 17.85 -2.60
N SER A 53 -11.14 19.13 -2.89
CA SER A 53 -12.27 19.89 -2.34
C SER A 53 -13.56 19.49 -3.07
N ALA A 54 -14.30 18.54 -2.49
CA ALA A 54 -15.72 18.39 -2.80
C ALA A 54 -16.42 19.75 -2.64
N ALA A 55 -17.26 20.12 -3.59
CA ALA A 55 -17.91 21.43 -3.57
C ALA A 55 -19.00 21.46 -2.48
N ALA A 56 -18.74 22.19 -1.40
CA ALA A 56 -19.69 22.37 -0.30
C ALA A 56 -20.91 23.21 -0.73
N ARG A 57 -21.90 22.55 -1.35
CA ARG A 57 -23.27 23.04 -1.45
C ARG A 57 -24.01 22.72 -0.16
N GLU A 58 -24.05 23.69 0.75
CA GLU A 58 -24.94 23.66 1.91
C GLU A 58 -26.39 23.90 1.46
N GLU A 59 -27.36 23.22 2.07
CA GLU A 59 -28.73 23.08 1.57
C GLU A 59 -29.60 24.34 1.76
N VAL A 60 -29.61 25.26 0.79
CA VAL A 60 -30.60 26.36 0.73
C VAL A 60 -31.12 26.57 -0.69
N GLN A 61 -32.13 25.78 -1.09
CA GLN A 61 -33.30 26.22 -1.88
C GLN A 61 -34.25 25.03 -2.12
N THR A 62 -35.31 24.92 -1.31
CA THR A 62 -36.47 24.07 -1.61
C THR A 62 -37.46 24.83 -2.47
N GLN A 63 -37.75 24.33 -3.67
CA GLN A 63 -38.97 24.63 -4.42
C GLN A 63 -39.63 23.30 -4.82
N ALA A 64 -40.95 23.22 -4.72
CA ALA A 64 -41.71 21.98 -4.92
C ALA A 64 -42.10 21.79 -6.40
N PRO A 65 -42.21 20.54 -6.89
CA PRO A 65 -42.63 20.26 -8.26
C PRO A 65 -44.16 20.06 -8.36
N ASN A 66 -44.81 20.83 -9.24
CA ASN A 66 -45.80 20.37 -10.25
C ASN A 66 -46.65 21.52 -10.80
N ALA A 67 -46.45 21.88 -12.07
CA ALA A 67 -47.44 22.53 -12.93
C ALA A 67 -47.05 22.33 -14.41
N THR A 68 -48.03 22.05 -15.26
CA THR A 68 -47.84 21.83 -16.70
C THR A 68 -47.58 23.15 -17.44
N ARG A 69 -46.83 23.12 -18.56
CA ARG A 69 -46.37 24.32 -19.29
C ARG A 69 -47.33 24.72 -20.44
N PRO A 70 -48.03 25.87 -20.37
CA PRO A 70 -48.68 26.48 -21.53
C PRO A 70 -47.67 27.25 -22.43
N PRO A 71 -48.05 27.61 -23.67
CA PRO A 71 -47.18 28.33 -24.62
C PRO A 71 -46.97 29.82 -24.25
N PRO A 72 -45.94 30.49 -24.83
CA PRO A 72 -45.55 31.84 -24.42
C PRO A 72 -46.31 32.98 -25.14
N PRO A 73 -46.74 34.02 -24.41
CA PRO A 73 -46.93 35.37 -24.95
C PRO A 73 -45.62 36.18 -24.91
N SER A 74 -45.51 37.17 -25.77
CA SER A 74 -44.34 38.07 -25.90
C SER A 74 -44.35 39.25 -24.93
N ASN A 75 -43.14 39.67 -24.50
CA ASN A 75 -42.78 40.93 -23.84
C ASN A 75 -43.37 41.19 -22.43
N PRO A 76 -42.54 41.50 -21.41
CA PRO A 76 -43.01 41.73 -20.04
C PRO A 76 -43.38 43.21 -19.76
N PRO A 77 -44.60 43.49 -19.27
CA PRO A 77 -44.87 44.68 -18.47
C PRO A 77 -44.18 44.59 -17.09
N GLN A 78 -43.96 45.73 -16.45
CA GLN A 78 -43.25 45.83 -15.17
C GLN A 78 -44.20 45.69 -13.96
N GLY A 79 -43.70 45.18 -12.82
CA GLY A 79 -44.31 45.46 -11.51
C GLY A 79 -44.70 44.27 -10.61
N ALA A 80 -43.75 43.42 -10.19
CA ALA A 80 -43.96 42.47 -9.08
C ALA A 80 -42.66 42.05 -8.34
N ALA A 81 -41.64 42.92 -8.28
CA ALA A 81 -40.32 42.58 -7.73
C ALA A 81 -39.67 43.72 -6.93
N GLN A 82 -40.46 44.47 -6.16
CA GLN A 82 -40.01 45.56 -5.29
C GLN A 82 -40.65 45.45 -3.91
N ASN A 83 -40.10 44.59 -3.05
CA ASN A 83 -40.30 44.65 -1.59
C ASN A 83 -39.22 43.82 -0.83
N ALA A 84 -37.96 44.00 -1.23
CA ALA A 84 -36.79 43.62 -0.44
C ALA A 84 -35.87 44.83 -0.39
N ALA A 85 -35.66 45.41 0.80
CA ALA A 85 -34.86 46.62 0.95
C ALA A 85 -33.41 46.34 0.50
N PRO A 86 -32.85 47.13 -0.44
CA PRO A 86 -31.48 46.93 -0.88
C PRO A 86 -30.52 47.23 0.29
N GLN A 87 -29.75 46.23 0.71
CA GLN A 87 -28.67 46.45 1.67
C GLN A 87 -27.73 47.53 1.10
N HIS A 88 -27.51 48.59 1.87
CA HIS A 88 -26.73 49.75 1.43
C HIS A 88 -25.25 49.37 1.22
N VAL A 89 -24.93 48.95 -0.01
CA VAL A 89 -23.58 48.56 -0.43
C VAL A 89 -22.65 49.77 -0.22
N PRO A 90 -21.66 49.68 0.68
CA PRO A 90 -20.81 50.82 1.01
C PRO A 90 -20.15 51.42 -0.24
N GLU A 91 -20.02 52.74 -0.30
CA GLU A 91 -19.54 53.48 -1.47
C GLU A 91 -18.19 52.93 -2.02
N TYR A 92 -17.29 52.52 -1.12
CA TYR A 92 -16.00 51.92 -1.50
C TYR A 92 -16.12 50.56 -2.22
N MET A 93 -17.24 49.84 -2.06
CA MET A 93 -17.55 48.59 -2.77
C MET A 93 -18.29 48.82 -4.10
N GLN A 94 -18.89 49.99 -4.29
CA GLN A 94 -19.52 50.40 -5.55
C GLN A 94 -18.45 50.71 -6.62
N LYS A 95 -17.31 51.27 -6.21
CA LYS A 95 -16.13 51.59 -7.04
C LYS A 95 -15.41 50.36 -7.66
N TRP A 96 -15.98 49.17 -7.56
CA TRP A 96 -15.45 47.93 -8.11
C TRP A 96 -16.40 47.34 -9.17
N GLY A 97 -15.96 47.23 -10.43
CA GLY A 97 -16.77 46.70 -11.54
C GLY A 97 -17.18 45.23 -11.38
N THR A 98 -18.34 44.84 -11.91
CA THR A 98 -18.99 43.52 -11.71
C THR A 98 -18.14 42.34 -12.19
N LEU A 99 -18.32 41.17 -11.55
CA LEU A 99 -17.53 39.95 -11.78
C LEU A 99 -18.45 38.81 -12.20
N ASP A 100 -18.13 38.12 -13.30
CA ASP A 100 -18.85 36.91 -13.70
C ASP A 100 -18.48 35.72 -12.77
N PRO A 101 -19.46 35.09 -12.07
CA PRO A 101 -19.25 33.88 -11.26
C PRO A 101 -18.53 32.73 -11.97
N GLN A 102 -18.59 32.65 -13.31
CA GLN A 102 -17.93 31.62 -14.12
C GLN A 102 -16.48 31.94 -14.48
N MET A 103 -16.05 33.21 -14.39
CA MET A 103 -14.72 33.67 -14.86
C MET A 103 -13.80 34.17 -13.74
N VAL A 104 -14.29 34.25 -12.50
CA VAL A 104 -13.48 34.59 -11.33
C VAL A 104 -12.41 33.51 -11.08
N GLU A 105 -11.15 33.91 -10.93
CA GLU A 105 -10.04 33.02 -10.50
C GLU A 105 -9.49 33.36 -9.12
N ASN A 106 -9.29 34.65 -8.83
CA ASN A 106 -8.52 35.07 -7.67
C ASN A 106 -9.30 34.96 -6.36
N LYS A 107 -8.67 34.45 -5.30
CA LYS A 107 -9.24 34.39 -3.94
C LYS A 107 -9.74 35.75 -3.40
N LYS A 108 -9.17 36.88 -3.87
CA LYS A 108 -9.69 38.24 -3.59
C LYS A 108 -11.02 38.51 -4.31
N GLN A 109 -11.15 38.11 -5.57
CA GLN A 109 -12.37 38.24 -6.38
C GLN A 109 -13.46 37.27 -5.90
N GLU A 110 -13.13 36.03 -5.54
CA GLU A 110 -14.09 35.06 -4.95
C GLU A 110 -14.71 35.59 -3.65
N ARG A 111 -13.86 36.11 -2.74
CA ARG A 111 -14.32 36.76 -1.50
C ARG A 111 -15.15 38.02 -1.76
N ARG A 112 -14.94 38.71 -2.89
CA ARG A 112 -15.71 39.89 -3.27
C ARG A 112 -17.08 39.51 -3.83
N LEU A 113 -17.14 38.50 -4.70
CA LEU A 113 -18.37 37.93 -5.24
C LEU A 113 -19.31 37.53 -4.09
N LEU A 114 -18.79 36.72 -3.15
CA LEU A 114 -19.53 36.24 -1.98
C LEU A 114 -19.99 37.36 -1.03
N ARG A 115 -19.27 38.49 -0.95
CA ARG A 115 -19.58 39.62 -0.05
C ARG A 115 -20.47 40.70 -0.66
N ARG A 116 -20.55 40.81 -1.99
CA ARG A 116 -21.35 41.85 -2.67
C ARG A 116 -22.60 41.27 -3.30
N GLU A 117 -22.46 40.14 -3.97
CA GLU A 117 -23.50 39.52 -4.78
C GLU A 117 -24.08 38.26 -4.11
N HIS A 118 -23.48 37.81 -2.98
CA HIS A 118 -23.86 36.61 -2.22
C HIS A 118 -23.80 35.28 -3.02
N VAL A 119 -23.40 35.33 -4.29
CA VAL A 119 -23.21 34.19 -5.19
C VAL A 119 -21.87 33.50 -4.92
N GLN A 120 -21.88 32.16 -4.90
CA GLN A 120 -20.67 31.34 -4.93
C GLN A 120 -20.14 31.17 -6.38
N PRO A 121 -18.83 31.16 -6.60
CA PRO A 121 -18.26 31.02 -7.94
C PRO A 121 -18.46 29.60 -8.51
N VAL A 122 -18.72 29.50 -9.82
CA VAL A 122 -19.23 28.27 -10.44
C VAL A 122 -18.11 27.27 -10.73
N GLY A 123 -17.97 26.28 -9.84
CA GLY A 123 -17.07 25.14 -9.99
C GLY A 123 -15.61 25.44 -9.64
N SER A 124 -14.73 24.50 -10.01
CA SER A 124 -13.31 24.57 -9.66
C SER A 124 -12.60 25.78 -10.31
N ARG A 125 -11.56 26.32 -9.65
CA ARG A 125 -10.74 27.39 -10.26
C ARG A 125 -10.12 26.96 -11.59
N ARG A 126 -9.83 25.66 -11.79
CA ARG A 126 -9.33 25.12 -13.05
C ARG A 126 -10.36 25.28 -14.18
N ARG A 127 -11.65 24.98 -13.94
CA ARG A 127 -12.73 25.24 -14.92
C ARG A 127 -12.77 26.72 -15.29
N ARG A 128 -12.83 27.60 -14.28
CA ARG A 128 -12.96 29.06 -14.45
C ARG A 128 -11.76 29.67 -15.17
N ALA A 129 -10.54 29.22 -14.87
CA ALA A 129 -9.32 29.62 -15.56
C ALA A 129 -9.23 29.13 -17.02
N VAL A 130 -9.77 27.94 -17.34
CA VAL A 130 -9.85 27.45 -18.73
C VAL A 130 -10.86 28.28 -19.53
N LEU A 131 -12.08 28.46 -19.00
CA LEU A 131 -13.12 29.27 -19.65
C LEU A 131 -12.64 30.70 -19.93
N ARG A 132 -12.02 31.35 -18.93
CA ARG A 132 -11.48 32.69 -19.11
C ARG A 132 -10.38 32.75 -20.18
N ARG A 133 -9.54 31.72 -20.28
CA ARG A 133 -8.52 31.63 -21.35
C ARG A 133 -9.16 31.48 -22.72
N SER A 134 -10.17 30.62 -22.90
CA SER A 134 -10.89 30.52 -24.18
C SER A 134 -11.60 31.83 -24.54
N THR A 135 -12.24 32.52 -23.58
CA THR A 135 -12.83 33.86 -23.83
C THR A 135 -11.76 34.89 -24.22
N MET A 136 -10.61 34.92 -23.53
CA MET A 136 -9.50 35.84 -23.86
C MET A 136 -8.84 35.52 -25.20
N GLN A 137 -8.82 34.24 -25.61
CA GLN A 137 -8.32 33.78 -26.91
C GLN A 137 -9.39 33.78 -28.02
N LYS A 138 -10.62 34.20 -27.70
CA LYS A 138 -11.81 34.13 -28.58
C LYS A 138 -12.05 32.74 -29.21
N THR A 139 -11.66 31.69 -28.49
CA THR A 139 -11.87 30.30 -28.91
C THR A 139 -13.37 29.94 -28.80
N PRO A 140 -13.98 29.31 -29.81
CA PRO A 140 -15.38 28.87 -29.71
C PRO A 140 -15.56 27.84 -28.60
N GLU A 141 -16.68 27.93 -27.86
CA GLU A 141 -17.02 26.97 -26.81
C GLU A 141 -17.61 25.69 -27.42
N ILE A 142 -16.74 24.73 -27.74
CA ILE A 142 -17.12 23.44 -28.31
C ILE A 142 -17.68 22.53 -27.20
N PRO A 143 -18.91 21.95 -27.36
CA PRO A 143 -19.43 20.92 -26.47
C PRO A 143 -18.48 19.74 -26.33
N PHE A 144 -18.38 19.14 -25.14
CA PHE A 144 -17.47 18.02 -24.86
C PHE A 144 -17.57 16.86 -25.88
N GLU A 145 -18.78 16.56 -26.34
CA GLU A 145 -19.04 15.52 -27.36
C GLU A 145 -18.53 15.84 -28.76
N GLN A 146 -18.30 17.12 -29.07
CA GLN A 146 -17.91 17.63 -30.38
C GLN A 146 -16.41 17.96 -30.47
N LEU A 147 -15.62 17.57 -29.46
CA LEU A 147 -14.17 17.77 -29.47
C LEU A 147 -13.51 17.00 -30.63
N PRO A 148 -12.69 17.65 -31.48
CA PRO A 148 -12.20 17.09 -32.74
C PRO A 148 -10.99 16.15 -32.55
N TYR A 149 -11.13 15.14 -31.69
CA TYR A 149 -10.15 14.06 -31.53
C TYR A 149 -10.64 12.81 -32.26
N GLN A 150 -9.90 12.36 -33.27
CA GLN A 150 -10.29 11.24 -34.15
C GLN A 150 -10.75 9.99 -33.39
N CYS A 151 -9.89 9.46 -32.50
CA CYS A 151 -10.20 8.26 -31.70
C CYS A 151 -11.46 8.44 -30.81
N PHE A 152 -11.69 9.65 -30.30
CA PHE A 152 -12.89 9.94 -29.50
C PHE A 152 -14.17 9.98 -30.36
N GLN A 153 -14.10 10.53 -31.58
CA GLN A 153 -15.26 10.58 -32.47
C GLN A 153 -15.60 9.21 -33.06
N GLU A 154 -14.61 8.41 -33.46
CA GLU A 154 -14.86 7.02 -33.92
C GLU A 154 -15.43 6.15 -32.78
N ALA A 155 -14.88 6.26 -31.56
CA ALA A 155 -15.45 5.57 -30.40
C ALA A 155 -16.87 6.04 -30.08
N ARG A 156 -17.14 7.35 -30.16
CA ARG A 156 -18.50 7.91 -29.96
C ARG A 156 -19.47 7.44 -31.03
N LYS A 157 -19.04 7.30 -32.29
CA LYS A 157 -19.85 6.74 -33.39
C LYS A 157 -20.23 5.29 -33.09
N PHE A 158 -19.26 4.43 -32.77
CA PHE A 158 -19.50 3.03 -32.40
C PHE A 158 -20.48 2.89 -31.23
N LEU A 159 -20.33 3.71 -30.19
CA LEU A 159 -21.24 3.71 -29.03
C LEU A 159 -22.64 4.24 -29.35
N LEU A 160 -22.79 5.12 -30.34
CA LEU A 160 -24.10 5.56 -30.83
C LEU A 160 -24.79 4.49 -31.68
N GLU A 161 -24.03 3.66 -32.38
CA GLU A 161 -24.54 2.51 -33.15
C GLU A 161 -25.03 1.39 -32.22
N ASP A 162 -24.23 0.99 -31.21
CA ASP A 162 -24.66 0.08 -30.13
C ASP A 162 -25.93 0.59 -29.42
N ARG A 163 -25.94 1.88 -29.01
CA ARG A 163 -27.11 2.50 -28.36
C ARG A 163 -28.37 2.46 -29.24
N GLN A 164 -28.25 2.58 -30.57
CA GLN A 164 -29.38 2.43 -31.49
C GLN A 164 -29.87 0.98 -31.60
N GLU A 165 -28.99 -0.02 -31.50
CA GLU A 165 -29.38 -1.43 -31.40
C GLU A 165 -30.15 -1.69 -30.09
N LYS A 166 -29.60 -1.26 -28.94
CA LYS A 166 -30.26 -1.43 -27.63
C LYS A 166 -31.62 -0.74 -27.54
N LEU A 167 -31.83 0.39 -28.24
CA LEU A 167 -33.14 1.03 -28.35
C LEU A 167 -34.17 0.19 -29.13
N LYS A 168 -33.78 -0.44 -30.24
CA LYS A 168 -34.65 -1.38 -30.98
C LYS A 168 -34.98 -2.63 -30.16
N GLU A 169 -34.03 -3.12 -29.37
CA GLU A 169 -34.27 -4.20 -28.40
C GLU A 169 -35.29 -3.76 -27.32
N ILE A 170 -35.14 -2.55 -26.78
CA ILE A 170 -36.08 -1.97 -25.81
C ILE A 170 -37.51 -1.88 -26.37
N GLU A 171 -37.69 -1.36 -27.58
CA GLU A 171 -38.99 -1.29 -28.26
C GLU A 171 -39.59 -2.69 -28.47
N THR A 172 -38.76 -3.65 -28.89
CA THR A 172 -39.16 -5.05 -29.07
C THR A 172 -39.59 -5.71 -27.77
N GLN A 173 -38.87 -5.49 -26.66
CA GLN A 173 -39.22 -6.05 -25.36
C GLN A 173 -40.44 -5.34 -24.73
N GLN A 174 -40.61 -4.03 -24.94
CA GLN A 174 -41.83 -3.31 -24.53
C GLN A 174 -43.06 -3.88 -25.23
N THR A 175 -42.97 -4.12 -26.54
CA THR A 175 -44.05 -4.73 -27.34
C THR A 175 -44.39 -6.14 -26.82
N ARG A 176 -43.37 -6.97 -26.55
CA ARG A 176 -43.55 -8.31 -25.94
C ARG A 176 -44.20 -8.26 -24.56
N ILE A 177 -43.85 -7.28 -23.73
CA ILE A 177 -44.46 -7.07 -22.41
C ILE A 177 -45.93 -6.65 -22.55
N GLN A 178 -46.26 -5.76 -23.48
CA GLN A 178 -47.65 -5.35 -23.76
C GLN A 178 -48.49 -6.55 -24.23
N HIS A 179 -47.99 -7.34 -25.18
CA HIS A 179 -48.67 -8.55 -25.67
C HIS A 179 -48.88 -9.57 -24.54
N LEU A 180 -47.86 -9.83 -23.70
CA LEU A 180 -47.99 -10.74 -22.56
C LEU A 180 -48.90 -10.19 -21.44
N MET A 181 -49.00 -8.87 -21.28
CA MET A 181 -49.96 -8.24 -20.37
C MET A 181 -51.40 -8.43 -20.85
N ALA A 182 -51.65 -8.32 -22.16
CA ALA A 182 -52.96 -8.53 -22.76
C ALA A 182 -53.38 -10.01 -22.84
N GLN A 183 -52.44 -10.94 -23.03
CA GLN A 183 -52.70 -12.39 -23.13
C GLN A 183 -53.29 -12.98 -21.84
N ASP A 184 -54.29 -13.87 -21.95
CA ASP A 184 -54.95 -14.46 -20.78
C ASP A 184 -54.00 -15.27 -19.84
N PRO A 185 -54.26 -15.27 -18.52
CA PRO A 185 -53.48 -16.05 -17.55
C PRO A 185 -53.53 -17.56 -17.81
N SER A 186 -54.64 -18.09 -18.33
CA SER A 186 -54.84 -19.51 -18.63
C SER A 186 -53.82 -20.01 -19.67
N VAL A 187 -53.70 -19.31 -20.80
CA VAL A 187 -52.75 -19.61 -21.89
C VAL A 187 -51.28 -19.44 -21.44
N SER A 188 -51.06 -18.69 -20.36
CA SER A 188 -49.73 -18.37 -19.81
C SER A 188 -49.24 -19.36 -18.75
N GLY A 189 -49.94 -20.47 -18.50
CA GLY A 189 -49.61 -21.42 -17.43
C GLY A 189 -50.08 -20.98 -16.04
N GLY A 190 -51.11 -20.13 -15.97
CA GLY A 190 -51.67 -19.58 -14.73
C GLY A 190 -51.13 -18.20 -14.36
N PRO A 191 -51.77 -17.52 -13.39
CA PRO A 191 -51.46 -16.13 -13.03
C PRO A 191 -50.03 -15.96 -12.49
N ALA A 192 -49.55 -16.89 -11.64
CA ALA A 192 -48.20 -16.84 -11.09
C ALA A 192 -47.11 -17.00 -12.17
N ALA A 193 -47.32 -17.88 -13.15
CA ALA A 193 -46.41 -18.06 -14.28
C ALA A 193 -46.37 -16.82 -15.19
N LYS A 194 -47.55 -16.24 -15.50
CA LYS A 194 -47.66 -14.95 -16.20
C LYS A 194 -46.92 -13.83 -15.45
N GLU A 195 -47.12 -13.70 -14.14
CA GLU A 195 -46.49 -12.65 -13.34
C GLU A 195 -44.97 -12.83 -13.26
N HIS A 196 -44.48 -14.05 -13.05
CA HIS A 196 -43.05 -14.36 -13.06
C HIS A 196 -42.39 -14.01 -14.41
N ARG A 197 -43.05 -14.37 -15.52
CA ARG A 197 -42.56 -14.05 -16.88
C ARG A 197 -42.56 -12.53 -17.13
N LEU A 198 -43.59 -11.81 -16.69
CA LEU A 198 -43.64 -10.35 -16.74
C LEU A 198 -42.55 -9.70 -15.86
N ARG A 199 -42.28 -10.25 -14.68
CA ARG A 199 -41.21 -9.77 -13.77
C ARG A 199 -39.84 -9.92 -14.41
N SER A 200 -39.55 -11.08 -15.00
CA SER A 200 -38.32 -11.35 -15.74
C SER A 200 -38.15 -10.43 -16.96
N MET A 201 -39.20 -10.25 -17.77
CA MET A 201 -39.15 -9.33 -18.92
C MET A 201 -38.96 -7.87 -18.50
N ARG A 202 -39.60 -7.41 -17.42
CA ARG A 202 -39.43 -6.05 -16.86
C ARG A 202 -38.02 -5.82 -16.32
N GLN A 203 -37.41 -6.83 -15.71
CA GLN A 203 -36.01 -6.77 -15.28
C GLN A 203 -35.08 -6.62 -16.49
N HIS A 204 -35.20 -7.50 -17.48
CA HIS A 204 -34.40 -7.44 -18.70
C HIS A 204 -34.58 -6.11 -19.47
N LEU A 205 -35.81 -5.56 -19.52
CA LEU A 205 -36.06 -4.23 -20.07
C LEU A 205 -35.30 -3.13 -19.31
N ASN A 206 -35.29 -3.18 -17.98
CA ASN A 206 -34.53 -2.23 -17.15
C ASN A 206 -33.01 -2.39 -17.36
N ASP A 207 -32.51 -3.62 -17.53
CA ASP A 207 -31.10 -3.89 -17.82
C ASP A 207 -30.70 -3.35 -19.20
N LEU A 208 -31.54 -3.49 -20.22
CA LEU A 208 -31.33 -2.88 -21.55
C LEU A 208 -31.31 -1.34 -21.48
N ILE A 209 -32.21 -0.73 -20.70
CA ILE A 209 -32.24 0.74 -20.49
C ILE A 209 -30.94 1.21 -19.80
N ILE A 210 -30.37 0.42 -18.89
CA ILE A 210 -29.07 0.72 -18.27
C ILE A 210 -27.95 0.57 -19.31
N LEU A 211 -27.94 -0.51 -20.10
CA LEU A 211 -26.91 -0.77 -21.12
C LEU A 211 -26.90 0.28 -22.25
N ALA A 212 -28.05 0.83 -22.63
CA ALA A 212 -28.14 1.89 -23.64
C ALA A 212 -27.44 3.20 -23.21
N ASP A 213 -27.38 3.51 -21.91
CA ASP A 213 -26.83 4.77 -21.39
C ASP A 213 -25.52 4.60 -20.58
N ILE A 214 -25.08 3.37 -20.27
CA ILE A 214 -23.88 3.11 -19.44
C ILE A 214 -22.58 3.65 -20.04
N ASN A 215 -22.51 3.68 -21.37
CA ASN A 215 -21.33 4.10 -22.12
C ASN A 215 -21.35 5.60 -22.49
N ASP A 216 -22.41 6.35 -22.19
CA ASP A 216 -22.47 7.80 -22.47
C ASP A 216 -21.51 8.57 -21.53
N PRO A 217 -20.46 9.25 -22.06
CA PRO A 217 -19.53 9.99 -21.24
C PRO A 217 -20.16 11.23 -20.57
N VAL A 218 -21.29 11.75 -21.06
CA VAL A 218 -22.05 12.84 -20.44
C VAL A 218 -22.87 12.34 -19.25
N VAL A 219 -23.46 11.13 -19.33
CA VAL A 219 -24.06 10.45 -18.17
C VAL A 219 -23.01 10.17 -17.12
N LYS A 220 -21.87 9.58 -17.50
CA LYS A 220 -20.75 9.34 -16.58
C LYS A 220 -20.27 10.64 -15.90
N ARG A 221 -20.05 11.71 -16.67
CA ARG A 221 -19.65 13.02 -16.12
C ARG A 221 -20.69 13.58 -15.15
N LYS A 222 -21.98 13.55 -15.51
CA LYS A 222 -23.07 14.01 -14.61
C LYS A 222 -23.12 13.22 -13.31
N PHE A 223 -22.87 11.92 -13.35
CA PHE A 223 -22.78 11.08 -12.15
C PHE A 223 -21.57 11.45 -11.29
N GLU A 224 -20.38 11.61 -11.88
CA GLU A 224 -19.14 11.97 -11.18
C GLU A 224 -19.19 13.40 -10.60
N ASP A 225 -19.84 14.34 -11.29
CA ASP A 225 -20.11 15.72 -10.83
C ASP A 225 -21.22 15.82 -9.75
N GLY A 226 -21.89 14.72 -9.40
CA GLY A 226 -23.01 14.72 -8.44
C GLY A 226 -24.30 15.39 -8.95
N GLN A 227 -24.49 15.40 -10.28
CA GLN A 227 -25.64 15.98 -11.00
C GLN A 227 -26.49 14.89 -11.70
N GLY A 228 -26.40 13.65 -11.22
CA GLY A 228 -27.19 12.52 -11.71
C GLY A 228 -28.64 12.57 -11.23
N ASP A 229 -29.57 12.33 -12.16
CA ASP A 229 -31.00 12.26 -11.87
C ASP A 229 -31.41 10.86 -11.42
N MET A 230 -31.53 10.66 -10.10
CA MET A 230 -31.86 9.35 -9.50
C MET A 230 -33.25 8.80 -9.87
N ASN A 231 -34.08 9.54 -10.61
CA ASN A 231 -35.30 8.97 -11.20
C ASN A 231 -34.98 8.02 -12.37
N LYS A 232 -33.83 8.19 -13.03
CA LYS A 232 -33.40 7.33 -14.15
C LYS A 232 -32.66 6.08 -13.64
N PRO A 233 -32.93 4.89 -14.20
CA PRO A 233 -32.26 3.64 -13.79
C PRO A 233 -30.73 3.73 -13.80
N ILE A 234 -30.14 4.36 -14.82
CA ILE A 234 -28.70 4.43 -15.00
C ILE A 234 -27.98 5.14 -13.85
N TYR A 235 -28.51 6.26 -13.32
CA TYR A 235 -27.87 6.96 -12.19
C TYR A 235 -28.00 6.17 -10.89
N ARG A 236 -29.13 5.48 -10.65
CA ARG A 236 -29.28 4.57 -9.49
C ARG A 236 -28.34 3.38 -9.58
N TYR A 237 -28.18 2.77 -10.76
CA TYR A 237 -27.26 1.66 -10.99
C TYR A 237 -25.80 2.07 -10.78
N LEU A 238 -25.39 3.24 -11.29
CA LEU A 238 -24.05 3.79 -11.04
C LEU A 238 -23.84 4.10 -9.54
N ALA A 239 -24.85 4.60 -8.84
CA ALA A 239 -24.80 4.87 -7.40
C ALA A 239 -24.67 3.57 -6.57
N ASP A 240 -25.51 2.57 -6.83
CA ASP A 240 -25.47 1.25 -6.19
C ASP A 240 -24.12 0.56 -6.43
N LYS A 241 -23.63 0.58 -7.68
CA LYS A 241 -22.30 0.03 -8.03
C LYS A 241 -21.17 0.71 -7.28
N LYS A 242 -21.17 2.04 -7.20
CA LYS A 242 -20.17 2.83 -6.44
C LYS A 242 -20.27 2.58 -4.93
N TRP A 243 -21.47 2.37 -4.41
CA TRP A 243 -21.73 2.08 -3.01
C TRP A 243 -21.24 0.68 -2.60
N ARG A 244 -21.62 -0.35 -3.38
CA ARG A 244 -21.18 -1.75 -3.19
C ARG A 244 -19.66 -1.93 -3.27
N GLN A 245 -18.97 -1.09 -4.04
CA GLN A 245 -17.50 -1.14 -4.17
C GLN A 245 -16.74 -0.76 -2.89
N TYR A 246 -17.32 0.00 -1.96
CA TYR A 246 -16.61 0.47 -0.77
C TYR A 246 -17.52 0.72 0.44
N LYS A 247 -18.44 1.70 0.34
CA LYS A 247 -19.29 2.11 1.48
C LYS A 247 -20.06 0.95 2.10
N ARG A 248 -20.69 0.09 1.28
CA ARG A 248 -21.41 -1.10 1.78
C ARG A 248 -20.47 -2.02 2.56
N LEU A 249 -19.27 -2.30 2.04
CA LEU A 249 -18.32 -3.21 2.68
C LEU A 249 -17.85 -2.70 4.05
N VAL A 250 -17.60 -1.39 4.18
CA VAL A 250 -17.29 -0.76 5.48
C VAL A 250 -18.47 -0.86 6.45
N LEU A 251 -19.69 -0.62 5.98
CA LEU A 251 -20.90 -0.69 6.79
C LEU A 251 -21.19 -2.12 7.27
N GLU A 252 -21.09 -3.10 6.37
CA GLU A 252 -21.26 -4.54 6.60
C GLU A 252 -20.19 -5.09 7.56
N GLN A 253 -18.93 -4.65 7.39
CA GLN A 253 -17.84 -4.92 8.33
C GLN A 253 -18.15 -4.38 9.73
N ARG A 254 -18.59 -3.11 9.87
CA ARG A 254 -18.84 -2.49 11.18
C ARG A 254 -20.05 -3.08 11.90
N ILE A 255 -21.12 -3.42 11.18
CA ILE A 255 -22.30 -4.12 11.71
C ILE A 255 -21.92 -5.50 12.27
N THR A 256 -21.08 -6.24 11.54
CA THR A 256 -20.61 -7.58 11.95
C THR A 256 -19.58 -7.51 13.08
N GLN A 257 -18.57 -6.65 12.96
CA GLN A 257 -17.49 -6.47 13.93
C GLN A 257 -17.99 -6.02 15.31
N LEU A 258 -19.05 -5.19 15.32
CA LEU A 258 -19.67 -4.69 16.55
C LEU A 258 -20.95 -5.45 16.90
N ALA A 259 -21.13 -6.67 16.35
CA ALA A 259 -22.19 -7.64 16.67
C ALA A 259 -23.64 -7.12 16.62
N ILE A 260 -23.91 -6.03 15.90
CA ILE A 260 -25.28 -5.49 15.69
C ILE A 260 -26.18 -6.55 15.04
N VAL A 261 -25.61 -7.32 14.12
CA VAL A 261 -26.02 -8.68 13.80
C VAL A 261 -25.00 -9.61 14.48
N PRO A 262 -25.42 -10.58 15.32
CA PRO A 262 -26.79 -11.08 15.51
C PRO A 262 -27.60 -10.38 16.62
N ASP A 263 -27.03 -9.47 17.42
CA ASP A 263 -27.63 -9.05 18.69
C ASP A 263 -29.00 -8.37 18.54
N LEU A 264 -29.11 -7.38 17.64
CA LEU A 264 -30.35 -6.62 17.47
C LEU A 264 -31.25 -7.22 16.39
N LEU A 265 -30.69 -7.70 15.28
CA LEU A 265 -31.39 -8.45 14.23
C LEU A 265 -30.61 -9.73 13.86
N PRO A 266 -31.28 -10.85 13.55
CA PRO A 266 -30.61 -12.12 13.24
C PRO A 266 -29.92 -12.11 11.87
N SER A 267 -30.41 -11.30 10.93
CA SER A 267 -29.83 -11.08 9.61
C SER A 267 -30.29 -9.71 9.07
N LEU A 268 -29.48 -9.14 8.17
CA LEU A 268 -29.73 -7.87 7.51
C LEU A 268 -29.00 -7.85 6.17
N ASP A 269 -29.71 -7.70 5.05
CA ASP A 269 -29.07 -7.31 3.78
C ASP A 269 -29.14 -5.80 3.63
N LEU A 270 -28.04 -5.19 3.24
CA LEU A 270 -27.95 -3.75 3.02
C LEU A 270 -28.43 -3.43 1.60
N ALA A 271 -29.62 -2.85 1.48
CA ALA A 271 -30.26 -2.49 0.21
C ALA A 271 -30.30 -0.96 -0.06
N ALA A 272 -29.89 -0.13 0.89
CA ALA A 272 -29.78 1.33 0.73
C ALA A 272 -28.55 1.90 1.47
N ASP A 273 -27.97 2.97 0.93
CA ASP A 273 -26.90 3.71 1.61
C ASP A 273 -27.46 4.63 2.71
N ILE A 274 -26.69 4.87 3.76
CA ILE A 274 -27.13 5.65 4.93
C ILE A 274 -25.98 6.46 5.53
N ASP A 275 -26.03 7.78 5.34
CA ASP A 275 -25.10 8.74 5.95
C ASP A 275 -25.70 9.31 7.25
N LEU A 276 -24.89 9.29 8.32
CA LEU A 276 -25.21 9.80 9.65
C LEU A 276 -24.50 11.15 9.91
N GLY A 277 -25.18 12.07 10.58
CA GLY A 277 -24.53 13.26 11.13
C GLY A 277 -25.33 13.96 12.23
N PHE A 278 -24.63 14.78 13.01
CA PHE A 278 -25.20 15.60 14.09
C PHE A 278 -24.93 17.07 13.78
N GLY A 279 -25.98 17.79 13.39
CA GLY A 279 -25.87 19.17 12.90
C GLY A 279 -24.98 19.26 11.65
N ARG A 280 -23.77 19.81 11.80
CA ARG A 280 -22.75 19.92 10.74
C ARG A 280 -21.63 18.87 10.81
N LYS A 281 -21.55 18.04 11.87
CA LYS A 281 -20.55 16.96 12.01
C LYS A 281 -21.11 15.69 11.37
N ALA A 282 -20.52 15.24 10.27
CA ALA A 282 -20.76 13.88 9.77
C ALA A 282 -20.09 12.87 10.71
N VAL A 283 -20.63 11.65 10.79
CA VAL A 283 -20.16 10.57 11.68
C VAL A 283 -20.07 9.28 10.87
N ALA A 284 -18.93 8.59 10.91
CA ALA A 284 -18.75 7.33 10.19
C ALA A 284 -19.36 6.15 10.99
N PRO A 285 -19.71 5.03 10.32
CA PRO A 285 -20.33 3.88 10.97
C PRO A 285 -19.44 3.30 12.08
N GLY A 286 -19.93 3.38 13.32
CA GLY A 286 -19.24 2.90 14.52
C GLY A 286 -18.24 3.89 15.15
N ASP A 287 -18.20 5.15 14.72
CA ASP A 287 -17.45 6.20 15.41
C ASP A 287 -17.94 6.41 16.85
N PHE A 288 -17.07 6.93 17.71
CA PHE A 288 -17.46 7.47 19.01
C PHE A 288 -18.04 8.88 18.85
N VAL A 289 -19.19 9.13 19.47
CA VAL A 289 -19.85 10.44 19.47
C VAL A 289 -19.99 10.96 20.89
N ASP A 290 -19.58 12.21 21.08
CA ASP A 290 -19.59 12.92 22.35
C ASP A 290 -21.04 13.15 22.83
N SER A 291 -21.28 13.12 24.14
CA SER A 291 -22.62 13.29 24.74
C SER A 291 -23.26 14.62 24.35
N SER A 292 -22.50 15.71 24.38
CA SER A 292 -22.92 17.06 23.98
C SER A 292 -23.29 17.21 22.49
N ILE A 293 -22.84 16.27 21.65
CA ILE A 293 -23.18 16.21 20.22
C ILE A 293 -24.41 15.33 20.01
N SER A 294 -24.44 14.16 20.65
CA SER A 294 -25.52 13.17 20.57
C SER A 294 -26.76 13.53 21.39
N GLU A 295 -26.69 14.51 22.28
CA GLU A 295 -27.87 15.16 22.91
C GLU A 295 -28.87 15.66 21.85
N LYS A 296 -28.36 16.17 20.72
CA LYS A 296 -29.18 16.62 19.59
C LYS A 296 -29.58 15.43 18.72
N MET A 297 -30.85 15.36 18.34
CA MET A 297 -31.35 14.30 17.45
C MET A 297 -30.61 14.29 16.09
N PRO A 298 -30.19 13.13 15.56
CA PRO A 298 -29.38 13.04 14.35
C PRO A 298 -30.12 13.50 13.08
N ARG A 299 -29.33 13.77 12.04
CA ARG A 299 -29.77 13.83 10.64
C ARG A 299 -29.37 12.53 9.96
N LEU A 300 -30.31 11.94 9.22
CA LEU A 300 -30.08 10.78 8.37
C LEU A 300 -30.28 11.15 6.91
N ASN A 301 -29.46 10.59 6.03
CA ASN A 301 -29.61 10.70 4.58
C ASN A 301 -29.56 9.29 3.99
N VAL A 302 -30.70 8.80 3.46
CA VAL A 302 -30.90 7.42 3.03
C VAL A 302 -31.10 7.38 1.52
N GLN A 303 -30.10 6.88 0.78
CA GLN A 303 -30.19 6.75 -0.69
C GLN A 303 -30.71 5.36 -1.06
N THR A 304 -31.93 5.32 -1.59
CA THR A 304 -32.50 4.12 -2.20
C THR A 304 -32.06 3.97 -3.66
N PHE A 305 -31.87 2.72 -4.09
CA PHE A 305 -31.50 2.36 -5.47
C PHE A 305 -32.67 1.73 -6.26
N THR A 306 -33.74 1.33 -5.58
CA THR A 306 -35.02 0.89 -6.17
C THR A 306 -35.83 2.10 -6.66
N PRO A 307 -36.56 2.01 -7.79
CA PRO A 307 -37.53 3.02 -8.17
C PRO A 307 -38.72 3.08 -7.19
N GLY A 308 -39.45 4.21 -7.23
CA GLY A 308 -40.68 4.43 -6.47
C GLY A 308 -40.46 5.13 -5.13
N ASP A 309 -41.52 5.76 -4.64
CA ASP A 309 -41.56 6.36 -3.31
C ASP A 309 -41.88 5.27 -2.27
N LYS A 310 -41.23 5.36 -1.10
CA LYS A 310 -41.35 4.38 -0.02
C LYS A 310 -41.64 5.07 1.30
N LEU A 311 -42.57 4.54 2.09
CA LEU A 311 -42.69 4.92 3.50
C LEU A 311 -41.71 4.10 4.33
N VAL A 312 -40.93 4.76 5.18
CA VAL A 312 -39.99 4.10 6.09
C VAL A 312 -40.26 4.42 7.56
N THR A 313 -39.80 3.50 8.40
CA THR A 313 -39.78 3.61 9.87
C THR A 313 -38.33 3.61 10.35
N VAL A 314 -37.93 4.64 11.08
CA VAL A 314 -36.62 4.78 11.70
C VAL A 314 -36.72 4.40 13.17
N VAL A 315 -35.87 3.48 13.61
CA VAL A 315 -35.80 3.03 15.01
C VAL A 315 -34.36 3.14 15.51
N VAL A 316 -34.15 3.71 16.70
CA VAL A 316 -32.83 3.79 17.34
C VAL A 316 -32.83 3.00 18.64
N VAL A 317 -31.94 2.02 18.73
CA VAL A 317 -31.82 1.09 19.86
C VAL A 317 -30.38 1.07 20.37
N ASP A 318 -30.23 1.27 21.67
CA ASP A 318 -29.01 1.00 22.41
C ASP A 318 -28.99 -0.48 22.84
N ALA A 319 -27.88 -1.17 22.53
CA ALA A 319 -27.73 -2.60 22.75
C ALA A 319 -27.22 -2.98 24.17
N ASP A 320 -26.55 -2.06 24.87
CA ASP A 320 -25.60 -2.40 25.93
C ASP A 320 -25.92 -1.74 27.28
N VAL A 321 -27.20 -1.51 27.58
CA VAL A 321 -27.57 -0.91 28.88
C VAL A 321 -27.37 -1.94 29.99
N PRO A 322 -26.50 -1.71 30.99
CA PRO A 322 -26.22 -2.70 32.03
C PRO A 322 -27.39 -2.85 32.99
N VAL A 323 -27.68 -4.10 33.38
CA VAL A 323 -28.65 -4.49 34.40
C VAL A 323 -27.88 -5.26 35.48
N GLN A 324 -27.78 -4.70 36.68
CA GLN A 324 -26.95 -5.23 37.75
C GLN A 324 -27.56 -6.50 38.38
N GLU A 325 -28.89 -6.56 38.39
CA GLU A 325 -29.70 -7.62 39.01
C GLU A 325 -29.56 -8.96 38.28
N THR A 326 -29.25 -8.94 36.98
CA THR A 326 -29.10 -10.12 36.12
C THR A 326 -27.68 -10.33 35.59
N ASP A 327 -26.71 -9.48 35.99
CA ASP A 327 -25.32 -9.46 35.51
C ASP A 327 -25.23 -9.48 33.97
N SER A 328 -26.12 -8.72 33.31
CA SER A 328 -26.35 -8.78 31.86
C SER A 328 -26.67 -7.41 31.26
N PHE A 329 -26.80 -7.34 29.94
CA PHE A 329 -27.24 -6.14 29.22
C PHE A 329 -28.72 -6.22 28.84
N THR A 330 -29.34 -5.06 28.57
CA THR A 330 -30.70 -4.92 28.07
C THR A 330 -30.80 -3.85 26.99
N TYR A 331 -31.84 -3.95 26.17
CA TYR A 331 -32.10 -3.04 25.05
C TYR A 331 -32.88 -1.79 25.50
N ARG A 332 -32.51 -0.63 24.96
CA ARG A 332 -33.19 0.65 25.22
C ARG A 332 -33.51 1.40 23.94
N CYS A 333 -34.79 1.75 23.74
CA CYS A 333 -35.22 2.52 22.57
C CYS A 333 -35.13 4.04 22.80
N HIS A 334 -34.33 4.70 21.96
CA HIS A 334 -34.10 6.14 21.98
C HIS A 334 -35.07 6.93 21.09
N LEU A 335 -35.51 6.35 19.97
CA LEU A 335 -36.40 6.99 18.99
C LEU A 335 -37.19 5.94 18.19
N ILE A 336 -38.47 6.22 17.92
CA ILE A 336 -39.28 5.57 16.88
C ILE A 336 -39.99 6.66 16.08
N ALA A 337 -39.74 6.71 14.77
CA ALA A 337 -40.40 7.61 13.83
C ALA A 337 -40.88 6.84 12.59
N SER A 338 -42.16 6.95 12.26
CA SER A 338 -42.86 6.15 11.24
C SER A 338 -43.41 7.02 10.11
N ASN A 339 -43.84 6.38 9.01
CA ASN A 339 -44.59 7.00 7.92
C ASN A 339 -43.80 8.13 7.21
N ILE A 340 -42.47 8.00 7.17
CA ILE A 340 -41.58 8.98 6.54
C ILE A 340 -41.45 8.64 5.05
N PRO A 341 -41.89 9.51 4.12
CA PRO A 341 -41.70 9.27 2.69
C PRO A 341 -40.26 9.56 2.28
N ILE A 342 -39.61 8.57 1.65
CA ILE A 342 -38.32 8.72 0.96
C ILE A 342 -38.45 8.30 -0.50
N SER A 343 -37.61 8.87 -1.36
CA SER A 343 -37.50 8.47 -2.77
C SER A 343 -36.05 8.55 -3.23
N PRO A 344 -35.69 7.99 -4.39
CA PRO A 344 -34.32 8.08 -4.90
C PRO A 344 -33.82 9.52 -5.09
N SER A 345 -34.72 10.50 -5.25
CA SER A 345 -34.39 11.93 -5.31
C SER A 345 -34.58 12.68 -3.98
N ASN A 346 -35.45 12.21 -3.09
CA ASN A 346 -35.64 12.79 -1.76
C ASN A 346 -35.16 11.81 -0.68
N THR A 347 -33.86 11.88 -0.40
CA THR A 347 -33.12 10.98 0.50
C THR A 347 -32.99 11.52 1.93
N SER A 348 -33.30 12.80 2.15
CA SER A 348 -33.08 13.48 3.43
C SER A 348 -34.19 13.16 4.43
N ILE A 349 -33.83 12.68 5.62
CA ILE A 349 -34.76 12.46 6.73
C ILE A 349 -34.46 13.51 7.82
N PRO A 350 -35.08 14.70 7.78
CA PRO A 350 -34.81 15.79 8.69
C PRO A 350 -35.60 15.63 10.00
N LEU A 351 -35.23 14.65 10.82
CA LEU A 351 -35.91 14.31 12.09
C LEU A 351 -36.17 15.55 12.98
N GLN A 352 -35.24 16.51 13.03
CA GLN A 352 -35.40 17.76 13.79
C GLN A 352 -36.54 18.67 13.26
N ARG A 353 -36.80 18.70 11.95
CA ARG A 353 -37.94 19.44 11.38
C ARG A 353 -39.23 18.69 11.65
N ILE A 354 -39.23 17.37 11.49
CA ILE A 354 -40.36 16.50 11.77
C ILE A 354 -40.83 16.67 13.23
N ALA A 355 -39.92 16.74 14.21
CA ALA A 355 -40.28 17.03 15.60
C ALA A 355 -40.88 18.44 15.81
N GLN A 356 -40.45 19.44 15.05
CA GLN A 356 -41.02 20.80 15.09
C GLN A 356 -42.37 20.91 14.36
N GLU A 357 -42.69 19.97 13.48
CA GLU A 357 -44.00 19.79 12.85
C GLU A 357 -44.94 19.03 13.79
N ASP A 358 -44.50 17.88 14.33
CA ASP A 358 -45.24 17.04 15.27
C ASP A 358 -45.60 17.79 16.59
N GLN A 359 -44.81 18.80 16.98
CA GLN A 359 -45.11 19.69 18.11
C GLN A 359 -46.25 20.69 17.86
N LYS A 360 -46.59 20.97 16.58
CA LYS A 360 -47.65 21.91 16.18
C LYS A 360 -48.96 21.21 15.80
N LEU A 361 -48.89 19.91 15.54
CA LEU A 361 -50.07 19.08 15.30
C LEU A 361 -50.71 18.75 16.64
N GLU A 362 -52.02 18.95 16.79
CA GLU A 362 -52.74 18.46 17.96
C GLU A 362 -53.06 16.96 17.79
N ASP A 363 -53.55 16.58 16.60
CA ASP A 363 -53.91 15.20 16.23
C ASP A 363 -52.80 14.17 16.51
N PRO A 364 -53.04 13.17 17.38
CA PRO A 364 -52.03 12.17 17.73
C PRO A 364 -51.78 11.14 16.63
N SER A 365 -52.71 10.98 15.68
CA SER A 365 -52.61 10.08 14.52
C SER A 365 -51.82 10.68 13.35
N ALA A 366 -51.74 12.01 13.25
CA ALA A 366 -51.01 12.72 12.20
C ALA A 366 -49.49 12.86 12.48
N LYS A 367 -49.09 12.67 13.74
CA LYS A 367 -47.69 12.75 14.19
C LYS A 367 -46.87 11.61 13.62
N LYS A 368 -45.62 11.87 13.23
CA LYS A 368 -44.72 10.87 12.64
C LYS A 368 -43.81 10.23 13.69
N ILE A 369 -43.38 10.99 14.70
CA ILE A 369 -42.55 10.51 15.81
C ILE A 369 -43.46 9.93 16.91
N ALA A 370 -43.48 8.60 17.00
CA ALA A 370 -44.18 7.88 18.06
C ALA A 370 -43.51 8.03 19.42
N LEU A 371 -42.18 7.95 19.43
CA LEU A 371 -41.36 7.87 20.62
C LEU A 371 -40.22 8.90 20.46
N PRO A 372 -40.27 10.05 21.15
CA PRO A 372 -39.35 11.16 20.90
C PRO A 372 -37.90 10.84 21.29
N TRP A 373 -36.95 11.52 20.67
CA TRP A 373 -35.52 11.37 20.93
C TRP A 373 -35.19 11.57 22.42
N ILE A 374 -34.47 10.62 23.00
CA ILE A 374 -33.75 10.79 24.27
C ILE A 374 -32.26 10.72 23.97
N ALA A 375 -31.50 11.66 24.55
CA ALA A 375 -30.05 11.70 24.45
C ALA A 375 -29.42 10.34 24.85
N PRO A 376 -28.52 9.76 24.05
CA PRO A 376 -27.76 8.58 24.43
C PRO A 376 -26.89 8.85 25.65
N TRP A 377 -26.84 7.90 26.58
CA TRP A 377 -26.03 8.03 27.78
C TRP A 377 -25.50 6.67 28.26
N ALA A 378 -24.31 6.69 28.86
CA ALA A 378 -23.63 5.53 29.41
C ALA A 378 -23.22 5.84 30.86
N HIS A 379 -23.15 4.84 31.74
CA HIS A 379 -22.69 5.02 33.13
C HIS A 379 -21.16 5.16 33.22
N ARG A 380 -20.64 5.70 34.32
CA ARG A 380 -19.20 5.76 34.58
C ARG A 380 -18.66 4.33 34.78
N GLY A 381 -17.52 4.01 34.15
CA GLY A 381 -16.86 2.70 34.26
C GLY A 381 -17.54 1.53 33.53
N ALA A 382 -18.75 1.73 32.99
CA ALA A 382 -19.40 0.81 32.06
C ALA A 382 -18.63 0.73 30.72
N PRO A 383 -18.81 -0.34 29.91
CA PRO A 383 -18.32 -0.36 28.53
C PRO A 383 -18.97 0.75 27.68
N TYR A 384 -18.50 0.91 26.45
CA TYR A 384 -19.20 1.76 25.49
C TYR A 384 -20.53 1.13 25.07
N HIS A 385 -21.53 1.98 24.82
CA HIS A 385 -22.84 1.60 24.34
C HIS A 385 -22.89 1.68 22.81
N ARG A 386 -23.39 0.63 22.15
CA ARG A 386 -23.64 0.57 20.70
C ARG A 386 -25.06 1.03 20.40
N LEU A 387 -25.22 2.15 19.70
CA LEU A 387 -26.52 2.64 19.24
C LEU A 387 -26.71 2.30 17.77
N GLY A 388 -27.54 1.28 17.52
CA GLY A 388 -27.99 0.89 16.18
C GLY A 388 -29.16 1.75 15.72
N ILE A 389 -29.03 2.33 14.53
CA ILE A 389 -30.05 3.10 13.82
C ILE A 389 -30.52 2.25 12.64
N PHE A 390 -31.77 1.79 12.67
CA PHE A 390 -32.35 0.92 11.66
C PHE A 390 -33.39 1.68 10.83
N VAL A 391 -33.42 1.43 9.53
CA VAL A 391 -34.40 1.98 8.61
C VAL A 391 -35.16 0.83 7.95
N PHE A 392 -36.45 0.73 8.28
CA PHE A 392 -37.35 -0.31 7.79
C PHE A 392 -38.31 0.21 6.73
N GLU A 393 -38.58 -0.59 5.71
CA GLU A 393 -39.65 -0.39 4.73
C GLU A 393 -41.00 -0.78 5.33
N GLN A 394 -42.01 0.07 5.13
CA GLN A 394 -43.40 -0.27 5.41
C GLN A 394 -43.99 -0.99 4.19
N ASN A 395 -44.41 -2.25 4.37
CA ASN A 395 -44.92 -3.08 3.29
C ASN A 395 -46.06 -2.39 2.51
N ALA A 396 -45.98 -2.44 1.18
CA ALA A 396 -46.92 -1.83 0.24
C ALA A 396 -47.20 -0.31 0.45
N GLY A 397 -46.36 0.41 1.21
CA GLY A 397 -46.60 1.82 1.53
C GLY A 397 -47.78 2.05 2.47
N GLN A 398 -48.23 1.02 3.21
CA GLN A 398 -49.30 1.17 4.20
C GLN A 398 -48.79 1.94 5.43
N ALA A 399 -49.33 3.13 5.66
CA ALA A 399 -49.02 3.92 6.84
C ALA A 399 -49.39 3.18 8.15
N LEU A 400 -48.48 3.21 9.12
CA LEU A 400 -48.66 2.60 10.44
C LEU A 400 -49.38 3.54 11.41
N ASP A 401 -50.14 2.95 12.32
CA ASP A 401 -50.79 3.66 13.42
C ASP A 401 -49.78 3.99 14.53
N VAL A 402 -49.31 5.24 14.51
CA VAL A 402 -48.30 5.80 15.42
C VAL A 402 -48.77 5.78 16.88
N THR A 403 -50.08 5.79 17.14
CA THR A 403 -50.66 5.79 18.50
C THR A 403 -50.45 4.47 19.26
N LYS A 404 -50.16 3.37 18.55
CA LYS A 404 -49.77 2.09 19.14
C LYS A 404 -48.34 2.12 19.68
N PHE A 405 -47.46 2.84 19.00
CA PHE A 405 -46.02 2.87 19.29
C PHE A 405 -45.64 3.86 20.41
N SER A 406 -46.44 4.91 20.64
CA SER A 406 -46.22 5.82 21.78
C SER A 406 -46.42 5.15 23.15
N LYS A 407 -47.14 4.01 23.18
CA LYS A 407 -47.33 3.17 24.38
C LYS A 407 -46.20 2.16 24.61
N THR A 408 -45.22 2.07 23.72
CA THR A 408 -44.12 1.09 23.80
C THR A 408 -43.13 1.46 24.92
N LYS A 409 -42.83 0.49 25.80
CA LYS A 409 -41.81 0.67 26.85
C LYS A 409 -40.43 0.88 26.23
N ARG A 410 -39.69 1.90 26.71
CA ARG A 410 -38.33 2.19 26.25
C ARG A 410 -37.30 1.16 26.69
N MET A 411 -37.39 0.71 27.95
CA MET A 411 -36.50 -0.29 28.54
C MET A 411 -37.00 -1.70 28.22
N GLY A 412 -36.08 -2.61 27.88
CA GLY A 412 -36.40 -3.98 27.45
C GLY A 412 -36.99 -4.06 26.03
N PHE A 413 -36.70 -3.08 25.16
CA PHE A 413 -37.29 -3.01 23.83
C PHE A 413 -36.68 -4.02 22.86
N ASN A 414 -37.40 -5.08 22.51
CA ASN A 414 -36.97 -6.07 21.53
C ASN A 414 -37.29 -5.62 20.09
N LEU A 415 -36.25 -5.25 19.33
CA LEU A 415 -36.36 -4.80 17.94
C LEU A 415 -36.92 -5.87 16.99
N ARG A 416 -36.60 -7.15 17.22
CA ARG A 416 -37.04 -8.27 16.37
C ARG A 416 -38.56 -8.41 16.45
N SER A 417 -39.08 -8.54 17.66
CA SER A 417 -40.52 -8.61 17.93
C SER A 417 -41.28 -7.38 17.43
N PHE A 418 -40.66 -6.19 17.48
CA PHE A 418 -41.24 -4.98 16.89
C PHE A 418 -41.31 -5.05 15.36
N ALA A 419 -40.26 -5.53 14.69
CA ALA A 419 -40.24 -5.69 13.24
C ALA A 419 -41.27 -6.74 12.78
N ASP A 420 -41.29 -7.92 13.42
CA ASP A 420 -42.21 -9.02 13.10
C ASP A 420 -43.68 -8.62 13.27
N SER A 421 -44.01 -8.00 14.42
CA SER A 421 -45.39 -7.59 14.74
C SER A 421 -45.97 -6.58 13.74
N ASN A 422 -45.12 -5.74 13.15
CA ASN A 422 -45.50 -4.71 12.19
C ASN A 422 -45.19 -5.12 10.73
N LYS A 423 -44.68 -6.35 10.50
CA LYS A 423 -44.25 -6.87 9.20
C LYS A 423 -43.27 -5.92 8.49
N LEU A 424 -42.28 -5.43 9.20
CA LEU A 424 -41.30 -4.44 8.72
C LEU A 424 -40.08 -5.12 8.08
N SER A 425 -39.69 -4.68 6.88
CA SER A 425 -38.49 -5.17 6.19
C SER A 425 -37.31 -4.23 6.43
N ALA A 426 -36.19 -4.70 6.99
CA ALA A 426 -35.03 -3.84 7.23
C ALA A 426 -34.29 -3.56 5.91
N ILE A 427 -34.23 -2.29 5.48
CA ILE A 427 -33.55 -1.88 4.24
C ILE A 427 -32.06 -1.67 4.48
N THR A 428 -31.73 -1.03 5.61
CA THR A 428 -30.36 -0.65 5.96
C THR A 428 -30.28 -0.31 7.44
N ALA A 429 -29.07 -0.35 7.99
CA ALA A 429 -28.77 0.13 9.33
C ALA A 429 -27.43 0.86 9.34
N THR A 430 -27.28 1.81 10.26
CA THR A 430 -26.00 2.40 10.63
C THR A 430 -25.86 2.38 12.15
N LEU A 431 -24.68 2.70 12.68
CA LEU A 431 -24.47 2.70 14.12
C LEU A 431 -23.47 3.78 14.54
N PHE A 432 -23.52 4.17 15.81
CA PHE A 432 -22.47 4.94 16.47
C PHE A 432 -22.30 4.44 17.91
N ARG A 433 -21.20 4.82 18.56
CA ARG A 433 -20.89 4.42 19.94
C ARG A 433 -20.85 5.63 20.86
N THR A 434 -21.32 5.46 22.09
CA THR A 434 -21.15 6.45 23.16
C THR A 434 -20.50 5.81 24.38
N LYS A 435 -19.79 6.61 25.18
CA LYS A 435 -19.12 6.21 26.42
C LYS A 435 -19.27 7.34 27.42
N TRP A 436 -18.95 7.09 28.70
CA TRP A 436 -18.83 8.19 29.66
C TRP A 436 -17.78 9.22 29.18
N ASP A 437 -18.15 10.49 29.18
CA ASP A 437 -17.29 11.64 28.88
C ASP A 437 -17.56 12.79 29.87
N GLU A 438 -16.87 13.92 29.70
CA GLU A 438 -17.01 15.09 30.58
C GLU A 438 -18.39 15.76 30.48
N GLY A 439 -19.05 15.68 29.32
CA GLY A 439 -20.38 16.26 29.11
C GLY A 439 -21.52 15.41 29.69
N MET A 440 -21.29 14.11 29.90
CA MET A 440 -22.31 13.11 30.20
C MET A 440 -23.16 13.48 31.41
N ALA A 441 -22.53 13.91 32.51
CA ALA A 441 -23.23 14.32 33.73
C ALA A 441 -24.21 15.49 33.47
N GLY A 442 -23.81 16.49 32.68
CA GLY A 442 -24.68 17.60 32.32
C GLY A 442 -25.82 17.20 31.39
N VAL A 443 -25.58 16.26 30.47
CA VAL A 443 -26.63 15.69 29.60
C VAL A 443 -27.63 14.86 30.42
N MET A 444 -27.15 14.04 31.36
CA MET A 444 -27.98 13.28 32.31
C MET A 444 -28.82 14.21 33.19
N GLU A 445 -28.25 15.29 33.73
CA GLU A 445 -29.00 16.25 34.54
C GLU A 445 -30.11 16.94 33.73
N ARG A 446 -29.83 17.38 32.50
CA ARG A 446 -30.85 17.93 31.58
C ARG A 446 -31.91 16.91 31.16
N ALA A 447 -31.56 15.62 31.15
CA ALA A 447 -32.49 14.51 30.93
C ALA A 447 -33.26 14.08 32.21
N GLY A 448 -33.05 14.75 33.36
CA GLY A 448 -33.70 14.42 34.63
C GLY A 448 -33.12 13.21 35.37
N LEU A 449 -32.00 12.65 34.91
CA LEU A 449 -31.38 11.42 35.42
C LEU A 449 -30.32 11.68 36.49
N LYS A 450 -30.48 12.74 37.30
CA LYS A 450 -29.49 13.20 38.27
C LYS A 450 -29.01 12.09 39.22
N ASN A 451 -29.94 11.25 39.68
CA ASN A 451 -29.66 10.14 40.61
C ASN A 451 -28.79 9.01 40.01
N GLN A 452 -28.52 9.01 38.70
CA GLN A 452 -27.70 7.99 38.01
C GLN A 452 -26.30 8.52 37.64
N ILE A 453 -26.01 9.81 37.88
CA ILE A 453 -24.71 10.44 37.59
C ILE A 453 -23.60 9.87 38.49
N ASP A 454 -23.92 9.61 39.76
CA ASP A 454 -22.98 9.14 40.78
C ASP A 454 -22.78 7.60 40.77
N VAL A 455 -23.39 6.89 39.81
CA VAL A 455 -23.29 5.43 39.68
C VAL A 455 -22.07 5.05 38.82
N GLU A 456 -21.09 4.41 39.46
CA GLU A 456 -19.86 3.91 38.82
C GLU A 456 -19.79 2.38 38.83
N PHE A 457 -19.79 1.78 37.64
CA PHE A 457 -19.56 0.35 37.46
C PHE A 457 -18.07 0.03 37.54
N LYS A 458 -17.70 -0.98 38.33
CA LYS A 458 -16.32 -1.46 38.47
C LYS A 458 -16.22 -2.91 38.01
N ARG A 459 -15.07 -3.27 37.44
CA ARG A 459 -14.81 -4.64 36.96
C ARG A 459 -14.96 -5.62 38.11
N LYS A 460 -15.85 -6.61 37.96
CA LYS A 460 -16.08 -7.71 38.90
C LYS A 460 -14.74 -8.40 39.18
N LYS A 461 -14.27 -8.33 40.43
CA LYS A 461 -13.01 -8.96 40.84
C LYS A 461 -13.21 -10.47 40.85
N VAL A 462 -12.56 -11.17 39.92
CA VAL A 462 -12.49 -12.64 39.95
C VAL A 462 -11.59 -13.03 41.12
N GLU A 463 -12.15 -13.75 42.09
CA GLU A 463 -11.36 -14.32 43.17
C GLU A 463 -10.56 -15.51 42.65
N PRO A 464 -9.26 -15.65 43.00
CA PRO A 464 -8.46 -16.77 42.55
C PRO A 464 -9.02 -18.07 43.16
N LEU A 465 -9.22 -19.09 42.33
CA LEU A 465 -9.63 -20.41 42.80
C LEU A 465 -8.66 -20.91 43.90
N PRO A 466 -9.17 -21.51 44.99
CA PRO A 466 -8.36 -21.83 46.16
C PRO A 466 -7.20 -22.75 45.79
N TYR A 467 -5.98 -22.23 45.92
CA TYR A 467 -4.75 -22.94 45.57
C TYR A 467 -4.60 -24.18 46.47
N LYS A 468 -4.74 -25.38 45.89
CA LYS A 468 -4.46 -26.65 46.57
C LYS A 468 -2.96 -26.76 46.89
N ARG A 469 -2.55 -26.23 48.04
CA ARG A 469 -1.24 -26.54 48.62
C ARG A 469 -1.15 -28.05 48.83
N ARG A 470 -0.11 -28.68 48.27
CA ARG A 470 0.23 -30.08 48.56
C ARG A 470 0.87 -30.14 49.95
N THR A 471 0.04 -30.20 50.99
CA THR A 471 0.49 -30.29 52.39
C THR A 471 1.03 -31.69 52.71
N GLU A 472 2.30 -31.71 53.07
CA GLU A 472 3.00 -32.69 53.90
C GLU A 472 3.14 -34.17 53.48
N ARG A 473 4.31 -34.70 53.83
CA ARG A 473 4.56 -36.02 54.44
C ARG A 473 3.54 -37.14 54.17
N MET A 474 3.86 -38.02 53.23
CA MET A 474 3.60 -39.45 53.41
C MET A 474 4.94 -40.19 53.46
N SER A 475 5.09 -41.04 54.46
CA SER A 475 6.34 -41.73 54.76
C SER A 475 6.57 -42.94 53.88
N TRP A 476 7.85 -43.20 53.60
CA TRP A 476 8.46 -44.51 53.47
C TRP A 476 7.57 -45.71 53.86
N LEU A 477 7.17 -46.48 52.86
CA LEU A 477 6.96 -47.92 53.01
C LEU A 477 7.58 -48.62 51.80
N ARG A 478 8.75 -49.22 52.00
CA ARG A 478 9.37 -50.11 51.02
C ARG A 478 8.61 -51.44 51.05
N LEU A 479 8.16 -51.91 49.90
CA LEU A 479 8.11 -53.34 49.64
C LEU A 479 8.61 -53.59 48.22
N SER A 480 9.74 -54.29 48.12
CA SER A 480 10.45 -54.50 46.85
C SER A 480 9.98 -55.79 46.18
N ILE A 481 9.46 -55.71 44.96
CA ILE A 481 9.41 -56.84 44.03
C ILE A 481 9.99 -56.40 42.68
N LEU A 482 10.82 -57.28 42.12
CA LEU A 482 11.43 -57.29 40.77
C LEU A 482 10.60 -56.57 39.68
N VAL A 483 11.19 -55.86 38.73
CA VAL A 483 12.12 -56.38 37.70
C VAL A 483 13.09 -55.27 37.22
N ALA A 484 14.30 -55.64 36.78
CA ALA A 484 15.25 -54.70 36.17
C ALA A 484 15.01 -54.56 34.65
N CYS A 485 14.91 -53.33 34.16
CA CYS A 485 14.88 -53.05 32.72
C CYS A 485 16.30 -53.10 32.13
N VAL A 486 16.52 -54.04 31.20
CA VAL A 486 17.62 -53.99 30.24
C VAL A 486 17.05 -53.68 28.85
N VAL A 487 17.71 -52.75 28.16
CA VAL A 487 17.52 -52.39 26.75
C VAL A 487 18.89 -52.64 26.13
N PRO A 488 19.03 -53.42 25.02
CA PRO A 488 18.51 -52.96 23.74
C PRO A 488 17.96 -54.00 22.74
N SER A 489 17.13 -53.48 21.83
CA SER A 489 17.04 -53.78 20.38
C SER A 489 17.27 -55.21 19.88
N LEU A 490 16.21 -55.81 19.30
CA LEU A 490 16.08 -56.06 17.84
C LEU A 490 14.84 -56.95 17.55
N LEU A 491 13.96 -56.51 16.64
CA LEU A 491 13.12 -57.43 15.85
C LEU A 491 12.66 -56.75 14.55
N SER A 492 12.73 -57.48 13.43
CA SER A 492 12.36 -56.97 12.10
C SER A 492 10.86 -57.20 11.79
N PRO A 493 10.20 -56.33 11.01
CA PRO A 493 8.85 -56.55 10.54
C PRO A 493 8.79 -57.63 9.43
N PRO A 494 7.66 -58.35 9.26
CA PRO A 494 7.58 -59.53 8.41
C PRO A 494 7.21 -59.27 6.94
N MET A 495 7.48 -60.26 6.10
CA MET A 495 6.84 -60.36 4.77
C MET A 495 5.38 -60.81 4.91
N ALA A 496 4.48 -60.20 4.14
CA ALA A 496 3.14 -60.72 3.91
C ALA A 496 3.01 -61.15 2.44
N GLN A 497 2.75 -62.44 2.21
CA GLN A 497 2.44 -62.99 0.89
C GLN A 497 0.94 -62.88 0.63
N ASN A 498 0.54 -62.69 -0.63
CA ASN A 498 -0.68 -63.34 -1.14
C ASN A 498 -0.80 -63.33 -2.67
N ALA A 499 -1.54 -64.31 -3.19
CA ALA A 499 -2.08 -64.42 -4.55
C ALA A 499 -1.10 -64.22 -5.74
N PHE A 500 -0.39 -65.30 -6.11
CA PHE A 500 -0.14 -65.56 -7.53
C PHE A 500 -1.45 -65.99 -8.20
N SER A 501 -1.81 -65.38 -9.32
CA SER A 501 -2.90 -65.85 -10.19
C SER A 501 -2.46 -65.85 -11.65
N SER A 502 -2.48 -67.03 -12.27
CA SER A 502 -2.44 -67.33 -13.71
C SER A 502 -1.81 -66.31 -14.67
N THR A 503 -0.68 -66.69 -15.28
CA THR A 503 -0.19 -66.06 -16.51
C THR A 503 -1.19 -66.22 -17.65
N GLN A 504 -1.85 -65.13 -18.07
CA GLN A 504 -2.48 -65.01 -19.38
C GLN A 504 -1.79 -63.92 -20.18
N SER A 505 -1.36 -64.26 -21.40
CA SER A 505 -0.71 -63.34 -22.33
C SER A 505 -1.74 -62.44 -23.03
N PHE A 506 -2.24 -61.44 -22.31
CA PHE A 506 -3.07 -60.40 -22.91
C PHE A 506 -2.29 -59.64 -23.99
N LEU A 507 -2.82 -59.64 -25.22
CA LEU A 507 -2.39 -58.65 -26.21
C LEU A 507 -2.70 -57.24 -25.66
N PRO A 508 -1.83 -56.25 -25.87
CA PRO A 508 -2.11 -54.88 -25.45
C PRO A 508 -3.39 -54.39 -26.15
N SER A 509 -4.30 -53.77 -25.40
CA SER A 509 -5.57 -53.32 -25.98
C SER A 509 -5.32 -52.27 -27.07
N GLN A 510 -6.25 -52.13 -28.01
CA GLN A 510 -6.14 -51.15 -29.10
C GLN A 510 -5.88 -49.72 -28.58
N GLN A 511 -6.45 -49.38 -27.41
CA GLN A 511 -6.20 -48.13 -26.70
C GLN A 511 -4.78 -48.01 -26.14
N GLN A 512 -4.24 -49.09 -25.55
CA GLN A 512 -2.85 -49.14 -25.06
C GLN A 512 -1.84 -49.04 -26.22
N ALA A 513 -2.11 -49.72 -27.34
CA ALA A 513 -1.30 -49.63 -28.55
C ALA A 513 -1.35 -48.22 -29.17
N ALA A 514 -2.54 -47.61 -29.27
CA ALA A 514 -2.71 -46.24 -29.75
C ALA A 514 -2.00 -45.22 -28.85
N LEU A 515 -2.07 -45.37 -27.52
CA LEU A 515 -1.35 -44.53 -26.56
C LEU A 515 0.17 -44.67 -26.71
N ALA A 516 0.69 -45.89 -26.87
CA ALA A 516 2.11 -46.12 -27.10
C ALA A 516 2.59 -45.46 -28.41
N LEU A 517 1.82 -45.59 -29.50
CA LEU A 517 2.10 -44.92 -30.77
C LEU A 517 2.06 -43.39 -30.65
N ALA A 518 1.09 -42.84 -29.90
CA ALA A 518 0.99 -41.40 -29.64
C ALA A 518 2.18 -40.85 -28.84
N VAL A 519 2.65 -41.59 -27.82
CA VAL A 519 3.84 -41.23 -27.04
C VAL A 519 5.13 -41.31 -27.86
N ILE A 520 5.22 -42.27 -28.80
CA ILE A 520 6.36 -42.37 -29.73
C ILE A 520 6.34 -41.23 -30.75
N ARG A 521 5.17 -40.84 -31.27
CA ARG A 521 5.02 -39.74 -32.25
C ARG A 521 5.26 -38.33 -31.66
N ASN A 522 4.82 -38.06 -30.43
CA ASN A 522 4.95 -36.74 -29.79
C ASN A 522 6.31 -36.51 -29.08
N LYS A 523 7.28 -37.38 -29.36
CA LYS A 523 8.59 -37.42 -28.71
C LYS A 523 9.52 -36.34 -29.28
N PRO A 524 10.24 -35.56 -28.44
CA PRO A 524 11.16 -34.53 -28.93
C PRO A 524 12.34 -35.14 -29.69
N ALA A 525 12.79 -34.45 -30.74
CA ALA A 525 13.93 -34.85 -31.56
C ALA A 525 15.21 -34.97 -30.72
N GLY A 526 16.05 -35.96 -31.04
CA GLY A 526 17.30 -36.28 -30.32
C GLY A 526 17.20 -37.42 -29.30
N VAL A 527 15.99 -37.86 -28.91
CA VAL A 527 15.82 -38.96 -27.96
C VAL A 527 15.69 -40.31 -28.70
N GLN A 528 16.70 -41.19 -28.59
CA GLN A 528 16.70 -42.50 -29.27
C GLN A 528 15.57 -43.44 -28.80
N VAL A 529 15.10 -44.33 -29.68
CA VAL A 529 13.89 -45.17 -29.46
C VAL A 529 14.11 -46.26 -28.40
N ARG A 530 15.24 -46.98 -28.44
CA ARG A 530 15.57 -48.06 -27.49
C ARG A 530 16.63 -47.56 -26.49
N GLY A 531 16.22 -47.15 -25.29
CA GLY A 531 17.16 -46.74 -24.22
C GLY A 531 16.51 -46.02 -23.03
N GLN A 532 17.29 -45.86 -21.95
CA GLN A 532 16.87 -45.23 -20.70
C GLN A 532 16.25 -43.83 -20.88
N THR A 533 16.65 -43.10 -21.92
CA THR A 533 16.15 -41.75 -22.21
C THR A 533 14.66 -41.72 -22.57
N THR A 534 14.15 -42.75 -23.27
CA THR A 534 12.71 -42.89 -23.52
C THR A 534 11.97 -43.31 -22.25
N LEU A 535 12.58 -44.18 -21.42
CA LEU A 535 12.01 -44.55 -20.12
C LEU A 535 11.92 -43.33 -19.19
N LYS A 536 12.94 -42.47 -19.14
CA LYS A 536 12.90 -41.19 -18.40
C LYS A 536 11.78 -40.27 -18.88
N TYR A 537 11.55 -40.17 -20.20
CA TYR A 537 10.44 -39.39 -20.75
C TYR A 537 9.06 -39.95 -20.36
N VAL A 538 8.88 -41.27 -20.44
CA VAL A 538 7.64 -41.95 -20.01
C VAL A 538 7.41 -41.84 -18.50
N LEU A 539 8.47 -41.88 -17.68
CA LEU A 539 8.39 -41.67 -16.23
C LEU A 539 8.02 -40.23 -15.89
N GLN A 540 8.54 -39.23 -16.62
CA GLN A 540 8.14 -37.83 -16.48
C GLN A 540 6.68 -37.61 -16.86
N LEU A 541 6.19 -38.24 -17.94
CA LEU A 541 4.75 -38.21 -18.27
C LEU A 541 3.90 -38.87 -17.18
N ARG A 542 4.34 -40.01 -16.62
CA ARG A 542 3.64 -40.66 -15.49
C ARG A 542 3.63 -39.83 -14.20
N ALA A 543 4.67 -39.03 -13.93
CA ALA A 543 4.72 -38.17 -12.74
C ALA A 543 3.65 -37.07 -12.75
N GLN A 544 3.12 -36.71 -13.91
CA GLN A 544 2.02 -35.74 -14.07
C GLN A 544 0.62 -36.39 -14.05
N ILE A 545 0.52 -37.71 -13.80
CA ILE A 545 -0.73 -38.44 -13.60
C ILE A 545 -1.00 -38.57 -12.10
N LYS A 546 -2.07 -37.95 -11.61
CA LYS A 546 -2.45 -37.94 -10.19
C LYS A 546 -3.67 -38.84 -9.93
N ARG A 547 -3.72 -39.41 -8.73
CA ARG A 547 -4.90 -40.13 -8.21
C ARG A 547 -5.77 -39.14 -7.45
N GLY A 548 -7.04 -39.00 -7.82
CA GLY A 548 -7.99 -38.09 -7.20
C GLY A 548 -9.14 -37.75 -8.14
N LEU A 549 -10.16 -37.07 -7.65
CA LEU A 549 -11.24 -36.56 -8.50
C LEU A 549 -10.72 -35.47 -9.44
N ASP A 550 -11.11 -35.54 -10.72
CA ASP A 550 -10.91 -34.45 -11.68
C ASP A 550 -11.71 -33.21 -11.22
N PRO A 551 -11.09 -32.03 -11.06
CA PRO A 551 -11.80 -30.80 -10.68
C PRO A 551 -12.88 -30.36 -11.69
N VAL A 552 -12.87 -30.88 -12.92
CA VAL A 552 -13.87 -30.59 -13.96
C VAL A 552 -15.03 -31.61 -13.93
N HIS A 553 -14.74 -32.90 -13.67
CA HIS A 553 -15.72 -33.98 -13.71
C HIS A 553 -15.86 -34.70 -12.36
N ARG A 554 -16.83 -34.27 -11.55
CA ARG A 554 -17.29 -35.05 -10.38
C ARG A 554 -18.15 -36.24 -10.81
N GLY A 555 -17.48 -37.34 -11.11
CA GLY A 555 -18.09 -38.66 -11.33
C GLY A 555 -17.29 -39.73 -10.58
N ASP A 556 -16.20 -40.20 -11.19
CA ASP A 556 -15.46 -41.39 -10.75
C ASP A 556 -14.05 -41.11 -10.19
N ALA A 557 -13.62 -41.96 -9.25
CA ALA A 557 -12.28 -41.95 -8.66
C ALA A 557 -11.22 -42.55 -9.60
N SER A 558 -11.00 -41.91 -10.75
CA SER A 558 -10.01 -42.30 -11.76
C SER A 558 -8.70 -41.49 -11.66
N CYS A 559 -7.68 -41.85 -12.44
CA CYS A 559 -6.41 -41.11 -12.48
C CYS A 559 -6.47 -40.00 -13.54
N TYR A 560 -6.28 -38.74 -13.16
CA TYR A 560 -6.31 -37.60 -14.08
C TYR A 560 -4.91 -37.05 -14.40
N VAL A 561 -4.78 -36.31 -15.52
CA VAL A 561 -3.53 -35.68 -15.95
C VAL A 561 -3.51 -34.21 -15.53
N ASP A 562 -2.52 -33.81 -14.73
CA ASP A 562 -2.36 -32.41 -14.32
C ASP A 562 -1.69 -31.59 -15.44
N GLN A 563 -2.52 -31.12 -16.38
CA GLN A 563 -2.07 -30.32 -17.52
C GLN A 563 -1.40 -29.00 -17.09
N VAL A 564 -1.83 -28.42 -15.96
CA VAL A 564 -1.29 -27.14 -15.46
C VAL A 564 0.13 -27.34 -14.91
N ALA A 565 0.35 -28.40 -14.13
CA ALA A 565 1.68 -28.77 -13.66
C ALA A 565 2.61 -29.15 -14.83
N TYR A 566 2.12 -29.93 -15.80
CA TYR A 566 2.87 -30.29 -17.01
C TYR A 566 3.35 -29.06 -17.80
N TRP A 567 2.46 -28.12 -18.12
CA TRP A 567 2.84 -26.93 -18.88
C TRP A 567 3.74 -26.00 -18.08
N LYS A 568 3.51 -25.82 -16.77
CA LYS A 568 4.38 -25.03 -15.90
C LYS A 568 5.80 -25.59 -15.85
N GLU A 569 5.96 -26.91 -15.72
CA GLU A 569 7.27 -27.56 -15.77
C GLU A 569 7.94 -27.35 -17.14
N ARG A 570 7.18 -27.51 -18.23
CA ARG A 570 7.69 -27.37 -19.59
C ARG A 570 8.14 -25.93 -19.92
N CYS A 571 7.40 -24.92 -19.48
CA CYS A 571 7.80 -23.51 -19.58
C CYS A 571 9.08 -23.24 -18.80
N SER A 572 9.15 -23.66 -17.53
CA SER A 572 10.33 -23.45 -16.68
C SER A 572 11.59 -24.10 -17.26
N ARG A 573 11.50 -25.30 -17.84
CA ARG A 573 12.63 -25.93 -18.56
C ARG A 573 13.07 -25.11 -19.78
N ALA A 574 12.13 -24.58 -20.57
CA ALA A 574 12.45 -23.74 -21.72
C ALA A 574 13.12 -22.42 -21.30
N GLU A 575 12.65 -21.79 -20.23
CA GLU A 575 13.26 -20.59 -19.63
C GLU A 575 14.71 -20.86 -19.21
N THR A 576 14.98 -21.96 -18.49
CA THR A 576 16.35 -22.32 -18.08
C THR A 576 17.29 -22.61 -19.26
N GLU A 577 16.79 -23.14 -20.37
CA GLU A 577 17.60 -23.36 -21.59
C GLU A 577 17.86 -22.05 -22.35
N CYS A 578 16.88 -21.14 -22.40
CA CYS A 578 17.10 -19.78 -22.91
C CYS A 578 18.17 -19.04 -22.10
N ASP A 579 18.15 -19.14 -20.76
CA ASP A 579 19.19 -18.55 -19.90
C ASP A 579 20.55 -19.22 -20.10
N ARG A 580 20.60 -20.55 -20.27
CA ARG A 580 21.84 -21.26 -20.61
C ARG A 580 22.43 -20.75 -21.93
N LEU A 581 21.60 -20.52 -22.96
CA LEU A 581 22.02 -20.02 -24.26
C LEU A 581 22.46 -18.54 -24.21
N ARG A 582 21.76 -17.68 -23.45
CA ARG A 582 22.19 -16.29 -23.18
C ARG A 582 23.58 -16.25 -22.54
N ASN A 583 23.80 -17.04 -21.49
CA ASN A 583 25.09 -17.15 -20.82
C ASN A 583 26.23 -17.59 -21.77
N VAL A 584 25.97 -18.50 -22.71
CA VAL A 584 26.96 -18.89 -23.73
C VAL A 584 27.22 -17.74 -24.71
N ASN A 585 26.19 -17.06 -25.21
CA ASN A 585 26.35 -15.96 -26.15
C ASN A 585 27.10 -14.77 -25.53
N ALA A 586 26.78 -14.39 -24.29
CA ALA A 586 27.47 -13.33 -23.55
C ALA A 586 28.93 -13.65 -23.21
N LYS A 587 29.35 -14.93 -23.25
CA LYS A 587 30.77 -15.34 -23.16
C LYS A 587 31.46 -15.26 -24.52
N LEU A 588 30.79 -15.66 -25.60
CA LEU A 588 31.31 -15.54 -26.96
C LEU A 588 31.51 -14.06 -27.37
N GLU A 589 30.55 -13.19 -27.05
CA GLU A 589 30.65 -11.75 -27.30
C GLU A 589 31.83 -11.11 -26.56
N ARG A 590 32.06 -11.46 -25.29
CA ARG A 590 33.24 -10.99 -24.53
C ARG A 590 34.56 -11.52 -25.09
N SER A 591 34.61 -12.80 -25.47
CA SER A 591 35.77 -13.37 -26.15
C SER A 591 36.08 -12.62 -27.46
N ASN A 592 35.05 -12.34 -28.27
CA ASN A 592 35.18 -11.56 -29.50
C ASN A 592 35.65 -10.11 -29.25
N GLN A 593 35.19 -9.45 -28.17
CA GLN A 593 35.68 -8.11 -27.82
C GLN A 593 37.15 -8.14 -27.35
N LEU A 594 37.56 -9.12 -26.54
CA LEU A 594 38.96 -9.29 -26.14
C LEU A 594 39.87 -9.54 -27.35
N LEU A 595 39.46 -10.43 -28.27
CA LEU A 595 40.16 -10.68 -29.52
C LEU A 595 40.22 -9.43 -30.41
N SER A 596 39.12 -8.68 -30.53
CA SER A 596 39.08 -7.43 -31.31
C SER A 596 40.00 -6.35 -30.73
N ASN A 597 40.04 -6.20 -29.40
CA ASN A 597 40.92 -5.27 -28.71
C ASN A 597 42.41 -5.64 -28.94
N LEU A 598 42.74 -6.93 -28.87
CA LEU A 598 44.07 -7.45 -29.22
C LEU A 598 44.42 -7.11 -30.68
N SER A 599 43.57 -7.43 -31.66
CA SER A 599 43.79 -7.10 -33.08
C SER A 599 43.95 -5.61 -33.34
N SER A 600 43.16 -4.75 -32.67
CA SER A 600 43.29 -3.29 -32.78
C SER A 600 44.58 -2.73 -32.19
N THR A 601 45.26 -3.48 -31.32
CA THR A 601 46.58 -3.13 -30.78
C THR A 601 47.71 -3.49 -31.75
N THR A 602 47.51 -4.49 -32.63
CA THR A 602 48.54 -4.94 -33.58
C THR A 602 48.67 -4.05 -34.83
N LEU A 603 47.61 -3.32 -35.21
CA LEU A 603 47.57 -2.47 -36.42
C LEU A 603 48.19 -1.07 -36.23
N GLY A 604 49.02 -0.89 -35.20
CA GLY A 604 49.58 0.42 -34.79
C GLY A 604 51.09 0.58 -34.93
N SER A 605 51.79 -0.31 -35.66
CA SER A 605 53.26 -0.24 -35.80
C SER A 605 53.82 -1.04 -36.99
N GLU A 606 53.70 -0.53 -38.22
CA GLU A 606 54.56 -0.95 -39.34
C GLU A 606 55.43 0.21 -39.84
N GLY A 607 56.69 -0.10 -40.18
CA GLY A 607 57.68 0.88 -40.64
C GLY A 607 59.12 0.53 -40.24
N GLY A 608 59.70 -0.56 -40.79
CA GLY A 608 61.09 -0.94 -40.47
C GLY A 608 61.54 -2.34 -40.87
N THR A 609 61.58 -2.61 -42.18
CA THR A 609 62.45 -3.56 -42.95
C THR A 609 63.05 -4.81 -42.27
N CYS A 610 62.89 -5.96 -42.93
CA CYS A 610 63.43 -7.27 -42.51
C CYS A 610 64.95 -7.45 -42.71
N THR A 611 65.59 -8.24 -41.83
CA THR A 611 66.69 -9.16 -42.16
C THR A 611 66.55 -10.49 -41.38
N PRO A 612 67.03 -11.65 -41.89
CA PRO A 612 66.61 -12.95 -41.38
C PRO A 612 67.64 -13.74 -40.52
N ALA A 613 67.08 -14.54 -39.60
CA ALA A 613 67.53 -15.86 -39.11
C ALA A 613 68.94 -16.06 -38.51
N ALA A 614 68.97 -16.36 -37.20
CA ALA A 614 69.88 -17.34 -36.60
C ALA A 614 69.28 -17.93 -35.30
N SER A 615 69.67 -19.16 -34.95
CA SER A 615 69.27 -19.88 -33.73
C SER A 615 70.38 -20.87 -33.32
N PRO A 616 70.34 -21.54 -32.15
CA PRO A 616 69.74 -21.21 -30.84
C PRO A 616 70.80 -21.27 -29.71
N THR A 617 70.39 -21.45 -28.43
CA THR A 617 70.95 -22.44 -27.45
C THR A 617 71.20 -21.91 -26.01
N ARG A 618 70.81 -22.75 -25.02
CA ARG A 618 71.21 -22.83 -23.59
C ARG A 618 71.06 -21.61 -22.64
N SER A 619 69.97 -21.71 -21.86
CA SER A 619 69.97 -21.80 -20.38
C SER A 619 70.70 -20.76 -19.51
N GLY A 620 69.90 -20.06 -18.69
CA GLY A 620 70.11 -20.10 -17.24
C GLY A 620 70.58 -18.83 -16.52
N LYS A 621 69.63 -17.93 -16.22
CA LYS A 621 69.41 -17.33 -14.87
C LYS A 621 68.17 -16.42 -14.87
N ARG A 622 67.59 -16.21 -13.69
CA ARG A 622 66.36 -15.43 -13.45
C ARG A 622 66.70 -14.02 -12.95
N PRO A 623 66.38 -12.93 -13.68
CA PRO A 623 66.44 -11.58 -13.14
C PRO A 623 65.05 -11.11 -12.66
N ARG A 624 64.94 -10.95 -11.34
CA ARG A 624 64.23 -9.88 -10.60
C ARG A 624 63.24 -8.99 -11.38
N GLN A 625 61.99 -8.94 -10.91
CA GLN A 625 60.96 -8.01 -11.39
C GLN A 625 61.39 -6.54 -11.32
N THR A 626 61.17 -5.79 -12.41
CA THR A 626 61.06 -4.32 -12.42
C THR A 626 59.71 -3.93 -13.03
N ARG A 627 58.78 -3.46 -12.20
CA ARG A 627 57.47 -2.95 -12.64
C ARG A 627 57.65 -1.70 -13.51
N LYS A 628 57.51 -1.82 -14.84
CA LYS A 628 57.12 -0.67 -15.67
C LYS A 628 55.64 -0.38 -15.41
N ARG A 629 55.38 0.76 -14.79
CA ARG A 629 54.06 1.26 -14.38
C ARG A 629 53.28 1.69 -15.63
N ALA A 630 52.12 1.09 -15.88
CA ALA A 630 51.26 1.46 -17.01
C ALA A 630 50.91 2.96 -16.96
N GLN A 631 51.03 3.65 -18.10
CA GLN A 631 50.94 5.12 -18.17
C GLN A 631 49.53 5.65 -18.48
N ASN A 632 48.54 4.78 -18.75
CA ASN A 632 47.15 5.17 -19.02
C ASN A 632 46.22 4.75 -17.86
N PRO A 633 45.63 5.69 -17.10
CA PRO A 633 44.75 5.36 -15.97
C PRO A 633 43.41 4.73 -16.40
N ILE A 634 42.96 4.98 -17.63
CA ILE A 634 41.75 4.36 -18.20
C ILE A 634 41.98 2.87 -18.48
N ALA A 635 43.15 2.51 -19.04
CA ALA A 635 43.50 1.12 -19.32
C ALA A 635 43.63 0.30 -18.03
N ALA A 636 44.32 0.85 -17.01
CA ALA A 636 44.44 0.20 -15.70
C ALA A 636 43.07 0.04 -14.98
N ALA A 637 42.12 0.95 -15.22
CA ALA A 637 40.77 0.82 -14.69
C ALA A 637 39.96 -0.26 -15.41
N GLN A 638 40.10 -0.40 -16.75
CA GLN A 638 39.48 -1.48 -17.52
C GLN A 638 40.05 -2.85 -17.10
N GLU A 639 41.38 -2.98 -17.06
CA GLU A 639 42.08 -4.18 -16.55
C GLU A 639 41.57 -4.59 -15.15
N THR A 640 41.35 -3.60 -14.28
CA THR A 640 40.80 -3.82 -12.92
C THR A 640 39.34 -4.30 -12.93
N VAL A 641 38.53 -3.88 -13.90
CA VAL A 641 37.14 -4.35 -14.07
C VAL A 641 37.09 -5.73 -14.70
N ASP A 642 37.94 -6.02 -15.69
CA ASP A 642 37.94 -7.32 -16.36
C ASP A 642 38.33 -8.45 -15.38
N ASN A 643 39.34 -8.22 -14.53
CA ASN A 643 39.71 -9.11 -13.42
C ASN A 643 38.56 -9.32 -12.40
N ASP A 644 37.69 -8.32 -12.18
CA ASP A 644 36.54 -8.45 -11.27
C ASP A 644 35.43 -9.33 -11.87
N LEU A 645 35.18 -9.20 -13.17
CA LEU A 645 34.18 -9.98 -13.91
C LEU A 645 34.58 -11.46 -13.97
N ASP A 646 35.87 -11.74 -14.19
CA ASP A 646 36.44 -13.10 -14.15
C ASP A 646 36.37 -13.70 -12.73
N PHE A 647 36.69 -12.92 -11.70
CA PHE A 647 36.54 -13.36 -10.30
C PHE A 647 35.08 -13.71 -9.98
N LEU A 648 34.11 -12.90 -10.41
CA LEU A 648 32.68 -13.17 -10.20
C LEU A 648 32.21 -14.44 -10.92
N GLU A 649 32.71 -14.77 -12.12
CA GLU A 649 32.34 -16.03 -12.77
C GLU A 649 32.79 -17.27 -11.99
N SER A 650 33.92 -17.18 -11.28
CA SER A 650 34.42 -18.29 -10.44
C SER A 650 33.50 -18.65 -9.27
N LEU A 651 32.55 -17.77 -8.91
CA LEU A 651 31.61 -17.94 -7.80
C LEU A 651 30.32 -18.69 -8.20
N GLY A 652 30.19 -19.10 -9.47
CA GLY A 652 29.05 -19.86 -9.96
C GLY A 652 27.87 -18.99 -10.43
N GLY A 653 26.66 -19.55 -10.39
CA GLY A 653 25.48 -19.06 -11.12
C GLY A 653 25.17 -17.57 -10.93
N ASP A 654 24.92 -17.13 -9.70
CA ASP A 654 24.59 -15.73 -9.42
C ASP A 654 25.77 -14.77 -9.67
N GLY A 655 27.01 -15.26 -9.55
CA GLY A 655 28.21 -14.53 -9.96
C GLY A 655 28.27 -14.31 -11.48
N THR A 656 28.05 -15.37 -12.28
CA THR A 656 27.97 -15.24 -13.76
C THR A 656 26.81 -14.34 -14.20
N GLY A 657 25.66 -14.39 -13.51
CA GLY A 657 24.52 -13.52 -13.76
C GLY A 657 24.74 -12.05 -13.37
N LEU A 658 25.60 -11.77 -12.38
CA LEU A 658 26.08 -10.43 -12.09
C LEU A 658 27.07 -9.94 -13.15
N THR A 659 28.01 -10.78 -13.58
CA THR A 659 28.98 -10.48 -14.65
C THR A 659 28.31 -10.13 -15.97
N GLU A 660 27.32 -10.93 -16.41
CA GLU A 660 26.55 -10.63 -17.64
C GLU A 660 25.84 -9.27 -17.55
N ALA A 661 25.12 -9.02 -16.45
CA ALA A 661 24.35 -7.80 -16.29
C ALA A 661 25.25 -6.55 -16.16
N LEU A 662 26.36 -6.63 -15.43
CA LEU A 662 27.33 -5.53 -15.32
C LEU A 662 28.01 -5.22 -16.64
N TYR A 663 28.40 -6.24 -17.43
CA TYR A 663 28.99 -6.06 -18.76
C TYR A 663 28.03 -5.33 -19.71
N VAL A 664 26.75 -5.69 -19.73
CA VAL A 664 25.72 -4.99 -20.53
C VAL A 664 25.50 -3.56 -20.02
N VAL A 665 25.51 -3.34 -18.69
CA VAL A 665 25.49 -1.98 -18.12
C VAL A 665 26.70 -1.17 -18.54
N HIS A 666 27.92 -1.71 -18.52
CA HIS A 666 29.13 -1.02 -18.96
C HIS A 666 29.09 -0.67 -20.45
N LEU A 667 28.59 -1.58 -21.29
CA LEU A 667 28.41 -1.37 -22.73
C LEU A 667 27.41 -0.24 -23.03
N LEU A 668 26.22 -0.27 -22.41
CA LEU A 668 25.21 0.78 -22.52
C LEU A 668 25.66 2.11 -21.86
N CYS A 669 26.50 2.06 -20.83
CA CYS A 669 27.14 3.24 -20.27
C CYS A 669 28.13 3.89 -21.24
N ARG A 670 28.73 3.13 -22.16
CA ARG A 670 29.68 3.62 -23.18
C ARG A 670 29.03 4.07 -24.50
N SER A 671 27.79 3.66 -24.81
CA SER A 671 27.07 4.14 -26.01
C SER A 671 26.69 5.63 -25.91
N THR A 672 26.51 6.29 -27.05
CA THR A 672 26.08 7.71 -27.12
C THR A 672 24.59 7.89 -26.85
N ASP A 673 23.74 7.01 -27.37
CA ASP A 673 22.32 6.89 -27.02
C ASP A 673 22.07 5.48 -26.44
N PRO A 674 21.77 5.33 -25.13
CA PRO A 674 21.44 4.04 -24.53
C PRO A 674 19.93 3.79 -24.59
N ASP A 675 19.53 2.56 -24.91
CA ASP A 675 18.18 2.08 -24.60
C ASP A 675 17.97 2.14 -23.08
N THR A 676 17.12 3.08 -22.65
CA THR A 676 16.82 3.34 -21.25
C THR A 676 16.08 2.19 -20.57
N HIS A 677 15.32 1.40 -21.32
CA HIS A 677 14.55 0.27 -20.80
C HIS A 677 15.45 -0.96 -20.61
N MET A 678 16.32 -1.26 -21.58
CA MET A 678 17.35 -2.29 -21.45
C MET A 678 18.39 -1.94 -20.38
N LEU A 679 18.81 -0.67 -20.27
CA LEU A 679 19.69 -0.19 -19.21
C LEU A 679 19.02 -0.37 -17.83
N CYS A 680 17.76 0.04 -17.67
CA CYS A 680 17.01 -0.17 -16.44
C CYS A 680 16.90 -1.66 -16.07
N SER A 681 16.56 -2.54 -17.02
CA SER A 681 16.42 -3.97 -16.78
C SER A 681 17.73 -4.63 -16.31
N ASN A 682 18.86 -4.23 -16.89
CA ASN A 682 20.18 -4.78 -16.49
C ASN A 682 20.70 -4.17 -15.18
N LEU A 683 20.34 -2.92 -14.85
CA LEU A 683 20.64 -2.33 -13.54
C LEU A 683 19.86 -3.01 -12.41
N VAL A 684 18.56 -3.29 -12.61
CA VAL A 684 17.74 -4.09 -11.69
C VAL A 684 18.33 -5.49 -11.52
N ARG A 685 18.66 -6.18 -12.62
CA ARG A 685 19.30 -7.51 -12.58
C ARG A 685 20.65 -7.49 -11.84
N SER A 686 21.47 -6.45 -12.05
CA SER A 686 22.74 -6.26 -11.36
C SER A 686 22.56 -6.06 -9.85
N ALA A 687 21.61 -5.22 -9.43
CA ALA A 687 21.31 -5.00 -8.01
C ALA A 687 20.83 -6.29 -7.32
N SER A 688 19.92 -7.03 -7.96
CA SER A 688 19.40 -8.31 -7.46
C SER A 688 20.51 -9.36 -7.30
N SER A 689 21.34 -9.58 -8.33
CA SER A 689 22.45 -10.53 -8.27
C SER A 689 23.54 -10.11 -7.29
N LEU A 690 23.81 -8.80 -7.12
CA LEU A 690 24.75 -8.30 -6.11
C LEU A 690 24.31 -8.66 -4.69
N GLY A 691 23.01 -8.56 -4.38
CA GLY A 691 22.45 -8.98 -3.08
C GLY A 691 22.69 -10.46 -2.81
N LYS A 692 22.52 -11.32 -3.83
CA LYS A 692 22.82 -12.76 -3.72
C LYS A 692 24.31 -13.07 -3.56
N VAL A 693 25.21 -12.35 -4.25
CA VAL A 693 26.66 -12.55 -4.10
C VAL A 693 27.12 -12.17 -2.69
N ILE A 694 26.56 -11.12 -2.08
CA ILE A 694 26.82 -10.76 -0.67
C ILE A 694 26.29 -11.85 0.28
N LEU A 695 25.11 -12.42 0.00
CA LEU A 695 24.54 -13.52 0.77
C LEU A 695 25.39 -14.81 0.68
N PHE A 696 25.89 -15.13 -0.52
CA PHE A 696 26.84 -16.22 -0.75
C PHE A 696 28.16 -16.01 0.00
N ALA A 697 28.68 -14.79 0.03
CA ALA A 697 29.89 -14.44 0.79
C ALA A 697 29.74 -14.70 2.29
N ALA A 698 28.58 -14.36 2.88
CA ALA A 698 28.26 -14.64 4.28
C ALA A 698 28.21 -16.15 4.59
N GLN A 699 27.52 -16.91 3.74
CA GLN A 699 27.36 -18.37 3.90
C GLN A 699 28.71 -19.12 3.74
N ASN A 700 29.62 -18.62 2.90
CA ASN A 700 30.87 -19.28 2.54
C ASN A 700 32.11 -18.60 3.14
N TYR A 701 31.98 -17.86 4.25
CA TYR A 701 33.10 -17.14 4.88
C TYR A 701 34.31 -18.05 5.18
N GLU A 702 34.09 -19.24 5.75
CA GLU A 702 35.17 -20.10 6.23
C GLU A 702 36.12 -20.60 5.12
N PRO A 703 35.66 -21.15 3.98
CA PRO A 703 36.55 -21.47 2.86
C PRO A 703 37.20 -20.22 2.25
N LEU A 704 36.43 -19.15 2.00
CA LEU A 704 36.92 -17.91 1.38
C LEU A 704 37.98 -17.17 2.23
N SER A 705 37.94 -17.33 3.56
CA SER A 705 38.92 -16.78 4.52
C SER A 705 40.21 -17.61 4.61
N ARG A 706 40.14 -18.91 4.29
CA ARG A 706 41.28 -19.84 4.31
C ARG A 706 42.10 -19.79 3.02
N GLN A 707 41.42 -19.72 1.87
CA GLN A 707 42.01 -20.01 0.56
C GLN A 707 43.09 -19.00 0.09
N GLY A 708 43.05 -17.75 0.60
CA GLY A 708 44.06 -16.71 0.31
C GLY A 708 45.34 -16.71 1.18
N ARG A 709 45.45 -17.54 2.24
CA ARG A 709 46.52 -17.42 3.25
C ARG A 709 47.87 -18.00 2.82
N LYS A 710 48.69 -17.21 2.10
CA LYS A 710 50.13 -17.47 1.89
C LYS A 710 51.06 -16.57 2.73
N ALA A 711 50.84 -16.51 4.05
CA ALA A 711 51.80 -16.13 5.09
C ALA A 711 51.16 -16.23 6.50
N LEU A 712 51.95 -16.43 7.56
CA LEU A 712 51.50 -16.22 8.94
C LEU A 712 51.73 -14.75 9.37
N GLY A 713 50.72 -14.13 9.99
CA GLY A 713 50.84 -12.81 10.61
C GLY A 713 49.51 -12.05 10.66
N ALA A 714 49.01 -11.78 11.87
CA ALA A 714 47.78 -11.01 12.05
C ALA A 714 48.02 -9.52 11.77
N THR A 715 47.33 -8.95 10.78
CA THR A 715 47.28 -7.50 10.51
C THR A 715 45.87 -7.05 10.12
N SER A 716 45.65 -5.74 10.02
CA SER A 716 44.33 -5.14 9.82
C SER A 716 43.67 -5.44 8.47
N LEU A 717 42.36 -5.20 8.40
CA LEU A 717 41.51 -5.41 7.21
C LEU A 717 42.06 -4.77 5.91
N ASP A 718 42.78 -3.64 6.00
CA ASP A 718 43.48 -2.94 4.88
C ASP A 718 44.67 -3.73 4.30
N LYS A 719 44.96 -4.94 4.81
CA LYS A 719 46.07 -5.81 4.40
C LYS A 719 45.67 -7.27 4.15
N ASP A 720 44.42 -7.65 4.42
CA ASP A 720 43.98 -9.03 4.22
C ASP A 720 43.89 -9.37 2.73
N LYS A 721 44.35 -10.56 2.36
CA LYS A 721 44.37 -11.08 0.98
C LYS A 721 43.50 -12.34 0.85
N SER A 722 42.46 -12.43 1.67
CA SER A 722 41.44 -13.46 1.53
C SER A 722 40.60 -13.24 0.26
N ASP A 723 40.08 -14.33 -0.29
CA ASP A 723 39.14 -14.27 -1.41
C ASP A 723 37.83 -13.60 -0.94
N PHE A 724 37.52 -13.69 0.36
CA PHE A 724 36.44 -12.95 1.01
C PHE A 724 36.64 -11.42 0.96
N ALA A 725 37.80 -10.90 1.38
CA ALA A 725 38.10 -9.46 1.31
C ALA A 725 38.14 -8.94 -0.15
N SER A 726 38.62 -9.79 -1.06
CA SER A 726 38.59 -9.53 -2.51
C SER A 726 37.15 -9.44 -3.02
N MET A 727 36.27 -10.38 -2.64
CA MET A 727 34.85 -10.40 -3.01
C MET A 727 34.09 -9.17 -2.50
N LEU A 728 34.31 -8.73 -1.26
CA LEU A 728 33.71 -7.47 -0.76
C LEU A 728 34.21 -6.25 -1.55
N SER A 729 35.48 -6.24 -1.95
CA SER A 729 36.08 -5.19 -2.78
C SER A 729 35.53 -5.18 -4.22
N VAL A 730 35.18 -6.35 -4.77
CA VAL A 730 34.43 -6.49 -6.03
C VAL A 730 33.00 -5.99 -5.86
N CYS A 731 32.30 -6.37 -4.78
CA CYS A 731 30.93 -5.91 -4.50
C CYS A 731 30.83 -4.37 -4.40
N ALA A 732 31.84 -3.71 -3.82
CA ALA A 732 31.94 -2.25 -3.78
C ALA A 732 32.05 -1.61 -5.19
N ARG A 733 32.78 -2.25 -6.12
CA ARG A 733 32.96 -1.77 -7.51
C ARG A 733 31.78 -2.11 -8.41
N ALA A 734 31.10 -3.24 -8.16
CA ALA A 734 29.81 -3.57 -8.75
C ALA A 734 28.73 -2.53 -8.34
N PHE A 735 28.63 -2.20 -7.05
CA PHE A 735 27.73 -1.15 -6.57
C PHE A 735 28.00 0.22 -7.23
N MET A 736 29.27 0.63 -7.33
CA MET A 736 29.64 1.84 -8.07
C MET A 736 29.25 1.80 -9.55
N SER A 737 29.38 0.65 -10.22
CA SER A 737 28.94 0.49 -11.61
C SER A 737 27.43 0.67 -11.77
N ILE A 738 26.65 0.18 -10.80
CA ILE A 738 25.19 0.36 -10.77
C ILE A 738 24.83 1.84 -10.52
N LEU A 739 25.50 2.54 -9.60
CA LEU A 739 25.29 3.97 -9.39
C LEU A 739 25.60 4.80 -10.65
N VAL A 740 26.71 4.52 -11.34
CA VAL A 740 27.08 5.22 -12.59
C VAL A 740 26.05 4.97 -13.71
N GLY A 741 25.52 3.75 -13.83
CA GLY A 741 24.45 3.46 -14.80
C GLY A 741 23.11 4.11 -14.44
N ALA A 742 22.78 4.17 -13.14
CA ALA A 742 21.58 4.85 -12.65
C ALA A 742 21.65 6.38 -12.84
N ASP A 743 22.82 6.99 -12.61
CA ASP A 743 23.11 8.40 -12.93
C ASP A 743 22.93 8.68 -14.44
N LYS A 744 23.48 7.83 -15.32
CA LYS A 744 23.28 7.96 -16.76
C LYS A 744 21.80 7.82 -17.16
N LEU A 745 21.07 6.86 -16.58
CA LEU A 745 19.64 6.68 -16.82
C LEU A 745 18.84 7.92 -16.37
N SER A 746 19.14 8.47 -15.19
CA SER A 746 18.48 9.66 -14.66
C SER A 746 18.77 10.95 -15.45
N LYS A 747 19.71 10.92 -16.40
CA LYS A 747 20.04 12.02 -17.31
C LYS A 747 19.52 11.80 -18.74
N ALA A 748 19.01 10.61 -19.06
CA ALA A 748 18.69 10.23 -20.44
C ALA A 748 17.28 10.64 -20.91
N LYS A 749 16.27 10.63 -20.03
CA LYS A 749 14.88 11.12 -20.25
C LYS A 749 14.17 11.32 -18.89
N ASP A 750 13.14 12.17 -18.85
CA ASP A 750 12.38 12.53 -17.64
C ASP A 750 11.46 11.43 -17.05
N ASP A 751 11.53 10.16 -17.51
CA ASP A 751 10.65 9.10 -16.99
C ASP A 751 11.10 8.58 -15.60
N THR A 752 10.69 9.34 -14.60
CA THR A 752 10.91 9.08 -13.16
C THR A 752 10.52 7.68 -12.67
N ARG A 753 9.73 6.92 -13.45
CA ARG A 753 9.32 5.55 -13.11
C ARG A 753 10.49 4.57 -13.14
N LEU A 754 11.33 4.64 -14.17
CA LEU A 754 12.49 3.74 -14.33
C LEU A 754 13.52 3.96 -13.22
N ALA A 755 13.80 5.22 -12.87
CA ALA A 755 14.64 5.56 -11.72
C ALA A 755 14.07 5.01 -10.40
N SER A 756 12.75 5.09 -10.20
CA SER A 756 12.09 4.59 -8.99
C SER A 756 12.20 3.07 -8.85
N LEU A 757 12.15 2.30 -9.95
CA LEU A 757 12.36 0.85 -9.93
C LEU A 757 13.76 0.48 -9.43
N ILE A 758 14.80 1.19 -9.88
CA ILE A 758 16.18 0.95 -9.43
C ILE A 758 16.35 1.31 -7.95
N VAL A 759 15.74 2.40 -7.47
CA VAL A 759 15.75 2.76 -6.03
C VAL A 759 15.12 1.63 -5.20
N CYS A 760 14.04 1.00 -5.67
CA CYS A 760 13.41 -0.12 -4.99
C CYS A 760 14.33 -1.36 -4.95
N GLU A 761 14.96 -1.74 -6.06
CA GLU A 761 15.81 -2.94 -6.08
C GLU A 761 17.16 -2.74 -5.38
N LEU A 762 17.72 -1.53 -5.38
CA LEU A 762 18.85 -1.18 -4.51
C LEU A 762 18.48 -1.33 -3.03
N ALA A 763 17.26 -0.94 -2.64
CA ALA A 763 16.78 -1.12 -1.28
C ALA A 763 16.56 -2.62 -0.93
N ASN A 764 16.07 -3.43 -1.86
CA ASN A 764 16.02 -4.89 -1.72
C ASN A 764 17.43 -5.51 -1.56
N MET A 765 18.40 -5.07 -2.36
CA MET A 765 19.80 -5.49 -2.25
C MET A 765 20.39 -5.13 -0.88
N PHE A 766 20.14 -3.93 -0.38
CA PHE A 766 20.56 -3.50 0.96
C PHE A 766 19.91 -4.35 2.06
N LYS A 767 18.63 -4.71 1.91
CA LYS A 767 17.97 -5.69 2.79
C LYS A 767 18.68 -7.04 2.77
N MET A 768 18.91 -7.63 1.60
CA MET A 768 19.60 -8.93 1.49
C MET A 768 21.00 -8.93 2.12
N ALA A 769 21.70 -7.79 2.08
CA ALA A 769 22.98 -7.63 2.74
C ALA A 769 22.89 -7.49 4.28
N LEU A 770 21.78 -6.99 4.83
CA LEU A 770 21.48 -7.08 6.27
C LEU A 770 21.08 -8.52 6.66
N ASP A 771 20.29 -9.19 5.83
CA ASP A 771 19.94 -10.61 6.00
C ASP A 771 21.21 -11.51 5.97
N ALA A 772 22.24 -11.10 5.21
CA ALA A 772 23.58 -11.72 5.21
C ALA A 772 24.39 -11.46 6.51
N ILE A 773 24.15 -10.34 7.21
CA ILE A 773 24.72 -10.07 8.55
C ILE A 773 24.04 -10.96 9.60
N GLU A 774 22.72 -11.10 9.55
CA GLU A 774 21.93 -12.01 10.40
C GLU A 774 22.46 -13.46 10.26
N ILE A 775 22.57 -13.97 9.03
CA ILE A 775 23.11 -15.32 8.75
C ILE A 775 24.57 -15.46 9.19
N SER A 776 25.42 -14.44 8.96
CA SER A 776 26.81 -14.43 9.46
C SER A 776 26.87 -14.57 10.99
N ALA A 777 25.98 -13.90 11.70
CA ALA A 777 25.88 -13.96 13.16
C ALA A 777 25.37 -15.34 13.63
N GLN A 778 24.36 -15.90 12.96
CA GLN A 778 23.83 -17.25 13.23
C GLN A 778 24.88 -18.35 13.04
N LEU A 779 25.61 -18.34 11.91
CA LEU A 779 26.69 -19.29 11.63
C LEU A 779 27.85 -19.14 12.64
N THR A 780 28.18 -17.91 13.04
CA THR A 780 29.18 -17.67 14.10
C THR A 780 28.72 -18.26 15.44
N ALA A 781 27.47 -18.01 15.85
CA ALA A 781 26.91 -18.55 17.09
C ALA A 781 26.83 -20.09 17.08
N GLN A 782 26.48 -20.69 15.94
CA GLN A 782 26.47 -22.14 15.77
C GLN A 782 27.88 -22.74 15.93
N SER A 783 28.90 -22.14 15.29
CA SER A 783 30.30 -22.57 15.40
C SER A 783 30.81 -22.51 16.83
N VAL A 784 30.53 -21.42 17.56
CA VAL A 784 30.94 -21.24 18.96
C VAL A 784 30.29 -22.28 19.89
N LEU A 785 29.00 -22.54 19.74
CA LEU A 785 28.28 -23.52 20.59
C LEU A 785 28.54 -24.98 20.22
N SER A 786 29.27 -25.25 19.14
CA SER A 786 29.63 -26.60 18.69
C SER A 786 31.07 -26.99 19.06
N GLN A 787 31.82 -26.13 19.73
CA GLN A 787 33.18 -26.42 20.19
C GLN A 787 33.19 -26.98 21.63
N PRO A 788 33.91 -28.07 21.91
CA PRO A 788 34.06 -28.59 23.27
C PRO A 788 34.91 -27.62 24.14
N PRO A 789 34.68 -27.57 25.47
CA PRO A 789 35.42 -26.68 26.35
C PRO A 789 36.90 -27.06 26.43
N VAL A 790 37.78 -26.15 26.00
CA VAL A 790 39.23 -26.36 26.00
C VAL A 790 39.78 -26.28 27.44
N PRO A 791 40.49 -27.30 27.94
CA PRO A 791 41.05 -27.30 29.29
C PRO A 791 42.29 -26.39 29.38
N THR A 792 42.11 -25.15 29.82
CA THR A 792 43.21 -24.21 30.08
C THR A 792 43.99 -24.62 31.32
N LYS A 793 45.25 -25.04 31.17
CA LYS A 793 46.18 -25.29 32.28
C LYS A 793 46.61 -23.97 32.94
N ASN A 794 45.81 -23.48 33.89
CA ASN A 794 46.26 -22.79 35.13
C ASN A 794 45.06 -22.50 36.05
N LYS A 795 45.33 -22.20 37.34
CA LYS A 795 44.33 -22.21 38.42
C LYS A 795 43.26 -21.10 38.32
N THR A 796 42.05 -21.48 38.76
CA THR A 796 40.89 -20.65 39.17
C THR A 796 39.99 -20.10 38.05
N ARG A 797 38.69 -20.43 38.17
CA ARG A 797 37.55 -20.00 37.32
C ARG A 797 37.65 -20.39 35.83
N ALA A 798 36.95 -21.45 35.45
CA ALA A 798 36.72 -21.78 34.04
C ALA A 798 35.96 -20.63 33.35
N ALA A 799 36.56 -20.04 32.31
CA ALA A 799 35.96 -19.01 31.49
C ALA A 799 35.48 -19.63 30.16
N THR A 800 34.19 -19.46 29.84
CA THR A 800 33.67 -19.79 28.51
C THR A 800 34.29 -18.85 27.46
N PRO A 801 34.53 -19.33 26.22
CA PRO A 801 35.13 -18.50 25.17
C PRO A 801 34.14 -17.45 24.65
N VAL A 802 34.11 -16.27 25.29
CA VAL A 802 33.25 -15.15 24.90
C VAL A 802 33.75 -14.53 23.59
N VAL A 803 33.24 -15.03 22.45
CA VAL A 803 33.40 -14.38 21.15
C VAL A 803 32.69 -13.02 21.18
N LYS A 804 33.48 -11.95 21.14
CA LYS A 804 32.99 -10.59 21.36
C LYS A 804 32.23 -10.01 20.15
N GLU A 805 32.57 -10.45 18.93
CA GLU A 805 32.04 -9.96 17.65
C GLU A 805 32.12 -11.05 16.57
N SER A 806 31.26 -11.00 15.55
CA SER A 806 31.37 -11.84 14.35
C SER A 806 32.16 -11.12 13.26
N SER A 807 33.27 -11.74 12.81
CA SER A 807 34.15 -11.21 11.77
C SER A 807 33.45 -11.00 10.41
N PRO A 808 32.74 -11.98 9.81
CA PRO A 808 32.01 -11.76 8.56
C PRO A 808 30.91 -10.70 8.69
N ALA A 809 30.13 -10.74 9.78
CA ALA A 809 29.08 -9.75 10.04
C ALA A 809 29.63 -8.31 10.07
N ARG A 810 30.77 -8.11 10.76
CA ARG A 810 31.46 -6.81 10.81
C ARG A 810 32.04 -6.40 9.46
N ALA A 811 32.56 -7.34 8.67
CA ALA A 811 33.10 -7.04 7.34
C ALA A 811 31.99 -6.63 6.35
N ILE A 812 30.83 -7.29 6.38
CA ILE A 812 29.65 -6.90 5.58
C ILE A 812 29.08 -5.56 6.07
N ALA A 813 29.07 -5.29 7.38
CA ALA A 813 28.74 -3.96 7.91
C ALA A 813 29.68 -2.87 7.37
N HIS A 814 30.98 -3.13 7.24
CA HIS A 814 31.92 -2.21 6.59
C HIS A 814 31.68 -2.04 5.08
N LEU A 815 31.17 -3.05 4.38
CA LEU A 815 30.70 -2.91 2.99
C LEU A 815 29.46 -2.00 2.92
N LEU A 816 28.49 -2.14 3.82
CA LEU A 816 27.29 -1.28 3.86
C LEU A 816 27.60 0.17 4.28
N ILE A 817 28.54 0.35 5.21
CA ILE A 817 29.15 1.65 5.54
C ILE A 817 29.81 2.28 4.31
N SER A 818 30.42 1.46 3.44
CA SER A 818 30.99 1.91 2.18
C SER A 818 29.90 2.29 1.18
N PHE A 819 28.86 1.47 0.98
CA PHE A 819 27.72 1.82 0.11
C PHE A 819 27.08 3.17 0.51
N LEU A 820 26.80 3.37 1.80
CA LEU A 820 26.30 4.65 2.32
C LEU A 820 27.28 5.82 2.07
N GLY A 821 28.59 5.56 2.15
CA GLY A 821 29.64 6.55 1.90
C GLY A 821 29.92 6.87 0.42
N LEU A 822 29.35 6.11 -0.53
CA LEU A 822 29.51 6.30 -1.98
C LEU A 822 28.37 7.10 -2.63
N LEU A 823 27.28 7.36 -1.89
CA LEU A 823 26.15 8.17 -2.34
C LEU A 823 26.53 9.66 -2.37
N ASP A 824 26.27 10.35 -3.49
CA ASP A 824 26.50 11.79 -3.58
C ASP A 824 25.40 12.57 -2.85
N LYS A 825 25.80 13.55 -2.02
CA LYS A 825 24.92 14.49 -1.32
C LYS A 825 24.12 15.42 -2.25
N THR A 826 24.63 15.66 -3.47
CA THR A 826 24.07 16.60 -4.44
C THR A 826 23.02 15.99 -5.38
N ASP A 827 22.90 14.67 -5.39
CA ASP A 827 22.05 13.93 -6.32
C ASP A 827 20.71 13.53 -5.66
N ALA A 828 19.59 13.86 -6.33
CA ALA A 828 18.25 13.64 -5.81
C ALA A 828 17.76 12.17 -5.92
N MET A 829 18.41 11.33 -6.73
CA MET A 829 18.19 9.89 -6.79
C MET A 829 19.01 9.19 -5.70
N HIS A 830 20.27 9.59 -5.48
CA HIS A 830 21.05 9.12 -4.32
C HIS A 830 20.42 9.49 -2.96
N GLN A 831 19.76 10.65 -2.84
CA GLN A 831 18.95 10.99 -1.66
C GLN A 831 17.78 10.01 -1.44
N LYS A 832 17.10 9.56 -2.50
CA LYS A 832 16.04 8.53 -2.38
C LYS A 832 16.59 7.15 -2.03
N VAL A 833 17.76 6.78 -2.55
CA VAL A 833 18.47 5.54 -2.17
C VAL A 833 18.86 5.61 -0.68
N PHE A 834 19.35 6.76 -0.21
CA PHE A 834 19.67 6.98 1.20
C PHE A 834 18.43 6.85 2.12
N ASP A 835 17.32 7.54 1.81
CA ASP A 835 16.06 7.44 2.55
C ASP A 835 15.58 5.97 2.62
N GLY A 836 15.68 5.21 1.52
CA GLY A 836 15.34 3.79 1.48
C GLY A 836 16.27 2.88 2.29
N PHE A 837 17.59 3.11 2.25
CA PHE A 837 18.56 2.36 3.06
C PHE A 837 18.37 2.61 4.56
N VAL A 838 18.14 3.88 4.96
CA VAL A 838 17.88 4.24 6.36
C VAL A 838 16.56 3.66 6.84
N PHE A 839 15.49 3.66 6.02
CA PHE A 839 14.23 3.01 6.37
C PHE A 839 14.44 1.50 6.67
N ILE A 840 15.11 0.77 5.78
CA ILE A 840 15.31 -0.68 5.94
C ILE A 840 16.25 -1.00 7.11
N LEU A 841 17.27 -0.16 7.34
CA LEU A 841 18.10 -0.22 8.54
C LEU A 841 17.25 -0.01 9.81
N PHE A 842 16.31 0.94 9.80
CA PHE A 842 15.41 1.19 10.92
C PHE A 842 14.37 0.07 11.08
N GLU A 843 13.91 -0.58 10.01
CA GLU A 843 13.06 -1.79 10.06
C GLU A 843 13.78 -2.93 10.81
N ARG A 844 15.09 -3.11 10.57
CA ARG A 844 15.93 -4.11 11.25
C ARG A 844 16.29 -3.71 12.70
N VAL A 845 16.77 -2.47 12.90
CA VAL A 845 17.09 -1.92 14.23
C VAL A 845 15.86 -1.86 15.13
N GLY A 846 14.68 -1.51 14.61
CA GLY A 846 13.42 -1.44 15.35
C GLY A 846 12.97 -2.82 15.86
N LYS A 847 13.03 -3.85 15.02
CA LYS A 847 12.76 -5.25 15.43
C LYS A 847 13.74 -5.73 16.49
N GLN A 848 15.04 -5.46 16.30
CA GLN A 848 16.10 -5.80 17.24
C GLN A 848 15.92 -5.08 18.60
N LEU A 849 15.56 -3.79 18.57
CA LEU A 849 15.33 -2.98 19.76
C LEU A 849 14.05 -3.40 20.50
N TYR A 850 13.01 -3.82 19.78
CA TYR A 850 11.82 -4.44 20.36
C TYR A 850 12.19 -5.75 21.08
N TYR A 851 12.94 -6.65 20.43
CA TYR A 851 13.42 -7.89 21.06
C TYR A 851 14.25 -7.61 22.32
N SER A 852 15.21 -6.68 22.26
CA SER A 852 16.01 -6.25 23.42
C SER A 852 15.22 -5.47 24.48
N THR A 853 13.92 -5.20 24.29
CA THR A 853 13.04 -4.51 25.26
C THR A 853 12.01 -5.46 25.87
N PHE A 854 11.45 -6.38 25.07
CA PHE A 854 10.35 -7.27 25.48
C PHE A 854 10.73 -8.76 25.51
N GLY A 855 11.98 -9.12 25.22
CA GLY A 855 12.48 -10.50 25.19
C GLY A 855 11.93 -11.36 24.04
N GLN A 856 11.00 -10.84 23.23
CA GLN A 856 10.27 -11.58 22.20
C GLN A 856 10.24 -10.83 20.86
N HIS A 857 10.11 -11.57 19.76
CA HIS A 857 9.83 -10.97 18.46
C HIS A 857 8.36 -10.61 18.36
N ARG A 858 8.07 -9.43 17.80
CA ARG A 858 6.69 -8.94 17.64
C ARG A 858 5.86 -9.85 16.73
N SER A 859 4.68 -10.24 17.18
CA SER A 859 3.70 -11.01 16.41
C SER A 859 2.69 -10.13 15.67
N GLU A 860 1.96 -10.72 14.72
CA GLU A 860 1.01 -10.04 13.83
C GLU A 860 -0.29 -9.58 14.53
N SER A 861 -0.59 -10.02 15.76
CA SER A 861 -1.73 -9.53 16.58
C SER A 861 -1.29 -8.95 17.92
N VAL A 862 -1.93 -7.86 18.37
CA VAL A 862 -1.60 -7.22 19.66
C VAL A 862 -1.78 -8.18 20.84
N GLU A 863 -2.83 -9.01 20.81
CA GLU A 863 -3.12 -10.00 21.86
C GLU A 863 -2.00 -11.03 22.03
N SER A 864 -1.41 -11.51 20.92
CA SER A 864 -0.29 -12.46 20.97
C SER A 864 1.07 -11.81 21.33
N ASN A 865 1.14 -10.48 21.42
CA ASN A 865 2.27 -9.77 22.03
C ASN A 865 2.09 -9.56 23.55
N ILE A 866 0.87 -9.74 24.09
CA ILE A 866 0.55 -9.54 25.52
C ILE A 866 0.64 -10.85 26.32
N LEU A 867 0.42 -12.00 25.67
CA LEU A 867 0.50 -13.33 26.30
C LEU A 867 1.95 -13.83 26.34
N SER A 868 2.45 -14.16 27.55
CA SER A 868 3.75 -14.81 27.71
C SER A 868 3.77 -16.18 27.01
N PRO A 869 4.79 -16.50 26.19
CA PRO A 869 4.87 -17.79 25.53
C PRO A 869 5.08 -18.93 26.55
N PRO A 870 4.47 -20.12 26.34
CA PRO A 870 4.63 -21.24 27.24
C PRO A 870 6.09 -21.72 27.26
N GLN A 871 6.63 -21.92 28.46
CA GLN A 871 7.98 -22.47 28.64
C GLN A 871 7.96 -23.97 28.31
N SER A 872 8.65 -24.37 27.23
CA SER A 872 9.02 -25.77 26.98
C SER A 872 10.35 -26.07 27.66
N ASP A 873 10.35 -27.09 28.52
CA ASP A 873 11.54 -27.62 29.23
C ASP A 873 12.44 -28.50 28.33
N ASP A 874 12.13 -28.61 27.03
CA ASP A 874 12.88 -29.45 26.10
C ASP A 874 14.34 -28.99 25.96
N PRO A 875 15.34 -29.87 26.21
CA PRO A 875 16.75 -29.48 26.16
C PRO A 875 17.21 -29.08 24.75
N VAL A 876 16.53 -29.61 23.71
CA VAL A 876 16.76 -29.22 22.31
C VAL A 876 16.34 -27.77 22.06
N ASP A 877 15.20 -27.35 22.63
CA ASP A 877 14.73 -25.97 22.55
C ASP A 877 15.65 -25.01 23.33
N MET A 878 16.13 -25.40 24.52
CA MET A 878 17.10 -24.57 25.28
C MET A 878 18.40 -24.30 24.51
N VAL A 879 18.97 -25.30 23.85
CA VAL A 879 20.18 -25.13 23.02
C VAL A 879 19.89 -24.27 21.78
N LYS A 880 18.69 -24.41 21.19
CA LYS A 880 18.24 -23.58 20.06
C LYS A 880 18.05 -22.11 20.46
N ARG A 881 17.39 -21.83 21.59
CA ARG A 881 17.24 -20.49 22.19
C ARG A 881 18.60 -19.85 22.45
N SER A 882 19.51 -20.58 23.11
CA SER A 882 20.87 -20.11 23.41
C SER A 882 21.66 -19.70 22.16
N ARG A 883 21.53 -20.47 21.06
CA ARG A 883 22.15 -20.14 19.76
C ARG A 883 21.58 -18.86 19.16
N GLN A 884 20.27 -18.67 19.24
CA GLN A 884 19.59 -17.51 18.67
C GLN A 884 19.94 -16.24 19.46
N THR A 885 19.86 -16.25 20.79
CA THR A 885 20.26 -15.13 21.65
C THR A 885 21.73 -14.73 21.43
N LEU A 886 22.64 -15.68 21.22
CA LEU A 886 24.03 -15.38 20.85
C LEU A 886 24.16 -14.74 19.47
N ALA A 887 23.43 -15.23 18.46
CA ALA A 887 23.41 -14.63 17.11
C ALA A 887 22.89 -13.19 17.15
N THR A 888 21.74 -12.97 17.78
CA THR A 888 21.10 -11.67 18.02
C THR A 888 22.06 -10.67 18.68
N ARG A 889 22.88 -11.09 19.66
CA ARG A 889 23.91 -10.25 20.31
C ARG A 889 25.12 -9.92 19.40
N LEU A 890 25.41 -10.77 18.41
CA LEU A 890 26.49 -10.53 17.43
C LEU A 890 26.03 -9.63 16.27
N GLU A 891 24.78 -9.78 15.82
CA GLU A 891 24.13 -8.92 14.82
C GLU A 891 23.97 -7.48 15.34
N ALA A 892 23.48 -7.30 16.57
CA ALA A 892 23.23 -5.99 17.18
C ALA A 892 24.44 -5.03 17.07
N LYS A 893 25.65 -5.54 17.24
CA LYS A 893 26.90 -4.76 17.13
C LYS A 893 27.21 -4.33 15.69
N ALA A 894 26.92 -5.18 14.71
CA ALA A 894 27.07 -4.85 13.30
C ALA A 894 26.05 -3.77 12.87
N LEU A 895 24.81 -3.86 13.36
CA LEU A 895 23.77 -2.85 13.12
C LEU A 895 24.13 -1.48 13.72
N VAL A 896 24.69 -1.41 14.93
CA VAL A 896 25.15 -0.14 15.53
C VAL A 896 26.21 0.57 14.67
N LEU A 897 27.18 -0.16 14.11
CA LEU A 897 28.21 0.44 13.25
C LEU A 897 27.63 1.08 11.98
N ILE A 898 26.61 0.45 11.38
CA ILE A 898 25.92 0.99 10.21
C ILE A 898 25.05 2.19 10.61
N LEU A 899 24.35 2.10 11.76
CA LEU A 899 23.51 3.17 12.30
C LEU A 899 24.32 4.43 12.63
N GLU A 900 25.47 4.30 13.29
CA GLU A 900 26.35 5.43 13.59
C GLU A 900 26.79 6.16 12.29
N ARG A 901 27.18 5.40 11.26
CA ARG A 901 27.54 5.99 9.95
C ARG A 901 26.34 6.63 9.26
N ALA A 902 25.18 5.98 9.26
CA ALA A 902 23.96 6.50 8.66
C ALA A 902 23.53 7.82 9.33
N MET A 903 23.48 7.87 10.66
CA MET A 903 23.17 9.10 11.41
C MET A 903 24.22 10.20 11.20
N GLY A 904 25.51 9.84 11.04
CA GLY A 904 26.57 10.78 10.68
C GLY A 904 26.49 11.33 9.24
N LEU A 905 25.81 10.64 8.32
CA LEU A 905 25.59 11.05 6.93
C LEU A 905 24.25 11.74 6.71
N ALA A 906 23.22 11.42 7.49
CA ALA A 906 21.87 11.96 7.40
C ALA A 906 21.78 13.51 7.30
N PRO A 907 22.63 14.32 7.98
CA PRO A 907 22.67 15.77 7.77
C PRO A 907 22.86 16.20 6.31
N ASN A 908 23.54 15.39 5.49
CA ASN A 908 23.92 15.72 4.11
C ASN A 908 22.86 15.32 3.07
N HIS A 909 22.00 14.34 3.38
CA HIS A 909 20.97 13.83 2.44
C HIS A 909 19.54 14.21 2.85
N MET A 910 19.26 14.36 4.15
CA MET A 910 17.90 14.61 4.66
C MET A 910 17.63 16.09 5.00
N SER A 911 18.66 16.93 5.07
CA SER A 911 18.49 18.38 5.23
C SER A 911 18.16 19.01 3.88
N SER A 912 16.95 19.53 3.70
CA SER A 912 16.53 20.21 2.46
C SER A 912 17.23 21.56 2.27
N GLN A 913 18.52 21.55 1.93
CA GLN A 913 19.34 22.75 1.65
C GLN A 913 19.08 23.29 0.25
N ALA A 914 17.84 23.73 0.00
CA ALA A 914 17.56 24.61 -1.13
C ALA A 914 18.37 25.92 -0.98
N LEU A 915 19.27 26.17 -1.94
CA LEU A 915 20.13 27.36 -2.06
C LEU A 915 21.18 27.60 -0.96
N ARG A 916 22.31 26.88 -1.04
CA ARG A 916 23.65 27.45 -0.77
C ARG A 916 24.67 27.14 -1.87
N THR A 917 24.37 27.59 -3.09
CA THR A 917 25.38 27.72 -4.15
C THR A 917 26.23 28.98 -3.93
N ASN A 918 27.46 28.80 -3.44
CA ASN A 918 28.62 29.65 -3.76
C ASN A 918 29.93 29.09 -3.16
N GLN A 919 30.51 28.09 -3.81
CA GLN A 919 31.96 27.94 -3.95
C GLN A 919 32.21 27.12 -5.22
N ALA A 920 32.87 27.72 -6.20
CA ALA A 920 33.30 27.00 -7.38
C ALA A 920 34.48 26.09 -7.00
N SER A 921 34.40 24.81 -7.36
CA SER A 921 35.53 23.89 -7.32
C SER A 921 35.58 23.18 -8.65
N ASN A 922 36.76 23.15 -9.26
CA ASN A 922 36.93 22.79 -10.67
C ASN A 922 36.74 21.28 -10.94
N ARG A 923 36.56 20.94 -12.23
CA ARG A 923 36.69 19.57 -12.73
C ARG A 923 37.92 18.89 -12.13
N ALA A 924 37.73 17.74 -11.50
CA ALA A 924 38.80 16.87 -11.05
C ALA A 924 38.45 15.41 -11.36
N SER A 925 39.15 14.81 -12.33
CA SER A 925 39.11 13.38 -12.58
C SER A 925 39.60 12.64 -11.33
N ARG A 926 38.78 11.75 -10.77
CA ARG A 926 39.13 10.99 -9.56
C ARG A 926 39.51 9.55 -9.89
N THR A 927 40.81 9.33 -10.14
CA THR A 927 41.42 8.01 -9.97
C THR A 927 41.24 7.56 -8.51
N LEU A 928 40.76 6.34 -8.32
CA LEU A 928 40.41 5.83 -6.99
C LEU A 928 41.66 5.52 -6.14
N SER A 929 41.57 5.87 -4.85
CA SER A 929 42.29 5.16 -3.79
C SER A 929 41.33 4.98 -2.62
N LEU A 930 41.33 3.81 -1.99
CA LEU A 930 40.45 3.46 -0.85
C LEU A 930 40.81 4.19 0.47
N ARG A 931 41.59 5.27 0.40
CA ARG A 931 42.05 6.04 1.56
C ARG A 931 41.34 7.37 1.64
N ASN A 932 41.12 7.83 2.87
CA ASN A 932 40.34 9.01 3.26
C ASN A 932 38.82 8.86 3.09
N ILE A 933 38.23 7.89 3.82
CA ILE A 933 36.81 7.97 4.20
C ILE A 933 36.62 9.29 4.95
N ALA A 934 35.70 10.14 4.47
CA ALA A 934 35.42 11.42 5.12
C ALA A 934 34.93 11.22 6.56
N THR A 935 35.67 11.82 7.51
CA THR A 935 35.39 11.80 8.94
C THR A 935 34.17 12.67 9.29
N THR A 936 33.61 12.43 10.47
CA THR A 936 32.31 12.94 10.94
C THR A 936 32.11 14.45 10.72
N SER A 937 31.20 14.80 9.81
CA SER A 937 30.68 16.16 9.70
C SER A 937 29.89 16.51 10.96
N ARG A 938 30.40 17.43 11.80
CA ARG A 938 29.72 17.97 13.00
C ARG A 938 28.50 18.86 12.67
N ALA A 939 27.84 18.63 11.55
CA ALA A 939 26.62 19.33 11.15
C ALA A 939 25.45 18.77 11.98
N ARG A 940 24.78 19.64 12.76
CA ARG A 940 23.58 19.23 13.50
C ARG A 940 22.47 18.88 12.50
N LEU A 941 21.80 17.75 12.70
CA LEU A 941 20.54 17.42 12.01
C LEU A 941 19.53 18.56 12.20
N SER A 942 18.77 18.88 11.15
CA SER A 942 17.64 19.80 11.30
C SER A 942 16.60 19.19 12.25
N PRO A 943 15.90 19.98 13.10
CA PRO A 943 14.92 19.44 14.03
C PRO A 943 13.84 18.60 13.35
N LEU A 944 13.37 19.02 12.16
CA LEU A 944 12.40 18.27 11.36
C LEU A 944 12.95 16.92 10.87
N ALA A 945 14.21 16.86 10.42
CA ALA A 945 14.82 15.60 10.03
C ALA A 945 15.05 14.66 11.23
N LYS A 946 15.38 15.21 12.41
CA LYS A 946 15.49 14.43 13.65
C LYS A 946 14.13 13.85 14.07
N ASP A 947 13.09 14.68 14.08
CA ASP A 947 11.70 14.33 14.39
C ASP A 947 11.15 13.25 13.41
N ARG A 948 11.42 13.40 12.10
CA ARG A 948 11.11 12.40 11.06
C ARG A 948 11.81 11.06 11.28
N LEU A 949 13.11 11.07 11.63
CA LEU A 949 13.86 9.86 11.96
C LEU A 949 13.36 9.20 13.25
N GLN A 950 13.06 9.98 14.28
CA GLN A 950 12.51 9.49 15.54
C GLN A 950 11.14 8.84 15.35
N ARG A 951 10.20 9.47 14.62
CA ARG A 951 8.94 8.83 14.22
C ARG A 951 9.17 7.55 13.43
N THR A 952 10.12 7.55 12.49
CA THR A 952 10.44 6.35 11.69
C THR A 952 10.90 5.19 12.57
N LEU A 953 11.78 5.42 13.56
CA LEU A 953 12.24 4.37 14.46
C LEU A 953 11.10 3.83 15.34
N VAL A 954 10.30 4.73 15.92
CA VAL A 954 9.11 4.38 16.73
C VAL A 954 8.12 3.55 15.90
N ALA A 955 7.83 3.96 14.66
CA ALA A 955 7.00 3.24 13.70
C ALA A 955 7.60 1.87 13.34
N CYS A 956 8.92 1.73 13.20
CA CYS A 956 9.57 0.44 12.94
C CYS A 956 9.60 -0.49 14.17
N MET A 957 9.48 0.04 15.39
CA MET A 957 9.33 -0.75 16.63
C MET A 957 7.87 -1.17 16.86
N TYR A 958 7.01 -0.19 17.09
CA TYR A 958 5.62 -0.38 17.55
C TYR A 958 4.62 -0.49 16.40
N GLY A 959 5.03 -0.19 15.16
CA GLY A 959 4.20 -0.25 13.97
C GLY A 959 3.43 1.04 13.73
N THR A 960 2.80 1.09 12.57
CA THR A 960 1.78 2.08 12.21
C THR A 960 0.46 1.34 12.03
N ASP A 961 -0.62 1.87 12.59
CA ASP A 961 -1.94 1.56 12.05
C ASP A 961 -2.02 2.04 10.59
N GLN A 962 -2.73 1.30 9.74
CA GLN A 962 -2.62 1.46 8.28
C GLN A 962 -3.31 2.73 7.74
N ASP A 963 -4.03 3.45 8.59
CA ASP A 963 -4.85 4.62 8.23
C ASP A 963 -4.12 5.97 8.42
N ASP A 964 -2.90 5.99 8.98
CA ASP A 964 -2.22 7.23 9.39
C ASP A 964 -1.42 7.92 8.26
N GLU A 965 -2.14 8.38 7.23
CA GLU A 965 -1.61 9.02 6.00
C GLU A 965 -0.78 10.32 6.27
N PHE A 966 -0.74 10.80 7.52
CA PHE A 966 -0.14 12.07 7.91
C PHE A 966 1.17 11.97 8.71
N LEU A 967 1.66 10.76 9.03
CA LEU A 967 2.95 10.58 9.69
C LEU A 967 4.13 10.97 8.78
N ASP A 968 4.82 12.08 9.11
CA ASP A 968 6.10 12.44 8.46
C ASP A 968 7.20 11.47 8.92
N VAL A 969 7.32 10.39 8.14
CA VAL A 969 8.15 9.20 8.34
C VAL A 969 8.88 8.90 7.02
N LEU A 970 9.97 8.14 7.07
CA LEU A 970 10.60 7.60 5.86
C LEU A 970 9.68 6.56 5.22
N THR A 971 9.25 6.79 3.97
CA THR A 971 8.39 5.84 3.25
C THR A 971 9.25 4.76 2.59
N LYS A 972 8.88 3.50 2.77
CA LYS A 972 9.50 2.38 2.04
C LYS A 972 9.38 2.58 0.52
N PRO A 973 10.47 2.46 -0.27
CA PRO A 973 10.36 2.46 -1.73
C PRO A 973 9.64 1.18 -2.17
N MET A 974 8.44 1.34 -2.75
CA MET A 974 7.51 0.24 -3.05
C MET A 974 7.21 0.14 -4.55
N PRO A 975 7.64 -0.93 -5.24
CA PRO A 975 7.06 -1.35 -6.50
C PRO A 975 5.85 -2.27 -6.23
N HIS A 976 4.79 -2.15 -7.03
CA HIS A 976 3.57 -2.95 -6.82
C HIS A 976 3.73 -4.43 -7.24
N MET A 977 4.06 -5.35 -6.31
CA MET A 977 3.36 -6.65 -6.17
C MET A 977 3.77 -7.46 -4.91
N ARG A 978 2.79 -7.69 -4.02
CA ARG A 978 2.65 -8.78 -3.01
C ARG A 978 3.70 -9.02 -1.90
N LEU A 979 3.21 -9.80 -0.93
CA LEU A 979 3.73 -10.08 0.40
C LEU A 979 4.29 -11.50 0.50
N GLY A 980 5.17 -11.75 1.49
CA GLY A 980 5.56 -13.08 1.95
C GLY A 980 6.06 -13.01 3.40
N SER A 981 5.32 -13.59 4.33
CA SER A 981 5.64 -13.65 5.77
C SER A 981 6.18 -15.05 6.15
N MET A 982 7.07 -15.13 7.15
CA MET A 982 7.55 -16.38 7.78
C MET A 982 7.92 -16.16 9.26
N GLN A 983 7.84 -17.21 10.08
CA GLN A 983 8.03 -17.24 11.55
C GLN A 983 9.30 -18.10 11.91
N ASN A 984 9.75 -18.40 13.13
CA ASN A 984 9.23 -18.44 14.53
C ASN A 984 10.45 -18.54 15.49
N VAL A 985 10.48 -18.24 16.81
CA VAL A 985 9.49 -17.75 17.81
C VAL A 985 10.24 -17.11 19.03
N ALA A 986 9.84 -17.40 20.27
CA ALA A 986 10.42 -17.06 21.58
C ALA A 986 11.94 -17.38 21.73
N SER A 987 12.78 -16.40 22.08
CA SER A 987 13.11 -15.95 23.47
C SER A 987 13.97 -16.97 24.24
N VAL A 988 15.10 -16.64 24.87
CA VAL A 988 15.30 -15.98 26.20
C VAL A 988 16.84 -15.74 26.38
N GLU A 989 17.50 -14.87 27.17
CA GLU A 989 17.30 -13.56 27.88
C GLU A 989 18.73 -13.10 28.37
N ASN A 990 18.84 -12.26 29.43
CA ASN A 990 20.03 -11.85 30.23
C ASN A 990 20.79 -10.56 29.81
N GLU A 991 20.02 -9.47 29.73
CA GLU A 991 20.32 -8.09 30.19
C GLU A 991 21.51 -7.30 29.59
N ASP A 992 22.76 -7.71 29.81
CA ASP A 992 23.90 -6.76 29.86
C ASP A 992 24.22 -6.09 28.49
N VAL A 993 24.12 -6.84 27.38
CA VAL A 993 24.31 -6.31 26.01
C VAL A 993 23.05 -5.64 25.47
N GLU A 994 21.88 -6.00 25.99
CA GLU A 994 20.59 -5.45 25.57
C GLU A 994 20.39 -4.06 26.18
N ALA A 995 20.80 -3.86 27.43
CA ALA A 995 20.91 -2.55 28.06
C ALA A 995 21.86 -1.61 27.29
N TRP A 996 23.04 -2.10 26.91
CA TRP A 996 23.97 -1.35 26.06
C TRP A 996 23.36 -0.97 24.70
N TYR A 997 22.73 -1.92 24.00
CA TYR A 997 22.11 -1.66 22.69
C TYR A 997 20.96 -0.66 22.77
N LYS A 998 20.09 -0.79 23.79
CA LYS A 998 19.03 0.21 24.10
C LYS A 998 19.63 1.60 24.30
N GLY A 999 20.65 1.72 25.15
CA GLY A 999 21.32 3.00 25.40
C GLY A 999 21.96 3.61 24.15
N GLU A 1000 22.64 2.79 23.34
CA GLU A 1000 23.39 3.26 22.17
C GLU A 1000 22.50 3.68 20.99
N VAL A 1001 21.40 2.96 20.72
CA VAL A 1001 20.43 3.39 19.69
C VAL A 1001 19.75 4.71 20.08
N TRP A 1002 19.32 4.86 21.34
CA TRP A 1002 18.73 6.12 21.82
C TRP A 1002 19.76 7.26 21.94
N ARG A 1003 21.05 6.96 22.17
CA ARG A 1003 22.15 7.95 22.08
C ARG A 1003 22.34 8.48 20.66
N LEU A 1004 22.20 7.61 19.65
CA LEU A 1004 22.40 7.97 18.23
C LEU A 1004 21.19 8.68 17.61
N VAL A 1005 19.96 8.26 17.93
CA VAL A 1005 18.72 8.79 17.33
C VAL A 1005 18.05 9.87 18.19
N GLY A 1006 18.25 9.83 19.52
CA GLY A 1006 17.63 10.73 20.49
C GLY A 1006 16.26 10.23 20.97
N TRP A 1007 15.93 10.54 22.22
CA TRP A 1007 14.73 10.09 22.94
C TRP A 1007 13.64 11.16 23.05
N ASP A 1008 13.85 12.32 22.44
CA ASP A 1008 13.08 13.56 22.63
C ASP A 1008 11.59 13.40 22.28
N ILE A 1009 11.23 12.46 21.40
CA ILE A 1009 9.84 12.17 21.04
C ILE A 1009 9.09 11.38 22.12
N LEU A 1010 9.79 10.54 22.91
CA LEU A 1010 9.19 9.76 24.00
C LEU A 1010 8.94 10.62 25.25
N ALA A 1011 9.62 11.77 25.35
CA ALA A 1011 9.49 12.73 26.44
C ALA A 1011 8.43 13.82 26.19
N ARG A 1012 7.58 13.65 25.16
CA ARG A 1012 6.49 14.56 24.83
C ARG A 1012 5.15 13.88 25.10
N GLU A 1013 4.48 14.35 26.14
CA GLU A 1013 3.13 13.89 26.51
C GLU A 1013 2.07 14.37 25.49
N ASP A 1014 2.32 15.51 24.83
CA ASP A 1014 1.48 16.07 23.77
C ASP A 1014 1.68 15.37 22.41
N GLY A 1015 1.02 14.22 22.21
CA GLY A 1015 0.72 13.67 20.88
C GLY A 1015 1.14 12.21 20.66
N TRP A 1016 0.28 11.30 21.12
CA TRP A 1016 0.18 9.89 20.72
C TRP A 1016 -1.28 9.59 20.34
#